data_AF-A0A1F6KTT7-F1
#
_entry.id   AF-A0A1F6KTT7-F1
#
_cell.length_a   1.000
_cell.length_b   1.000
_cell.length_c   1.000
_cell.angle_alpha   90.00
_cell.angle_beta   90.00
_cell.angle_gamma   90.00
#
_symmetry.space_group_name_H-M   'P 1'
#
loop_
_entity.id
_entity.type
_entity.pdbx_description
1 polymer ?
#
loop_
_entity_poly.entity_id
_entity_poly.type
_entity_poly.pdbx_seq_one_letter_code
_entity_poly.pdbx_strand_id
1 'polypeptide(L)'
;MKAFVKGFIVLIFLSFYFSVFISLSFADTTSFRSANIVTTSGSPAFDSISLANCSFTDGITCDKPLVSSYANLYFRDFGSYADFGIPSDATITKVKVKMTGKANVGLYVGLSSSITSWANCGFPSDIWTFWDLVGNTIKVKTFTTDVVYSGVVVQAVSGNCFQQYNFDNKKLTFRINYSSSQPWSANIDNLEIAFDYNPPTTPTPTPTPTPSPTPTPTSTPTPTPTPKTPLILIPGIGGSELKINEMKVWAEDTGHGGKFSYLYPKNENVWLNEDKMGEFGEDDYYDVLRMKTDGITSEANIGLTGNLVVRAYQGAIDFFISNGYELNKDFFVFPYDWRKDISGTKSFLDEEIQQIKTQTGSAKVDIVAHSMGGLVARSYISDAARALNVRKLFTLGTPHLGSVSSLKALRYGYCLAIEIGPFCLSLAPSEMKDIVQNMISDYELVPSKAYFNFYSGEDSSHPYPYRTESGSLNYNQIKNLLTGLSYNTLLFNPSEAFHNLDNSLSNTNGVDVTVIAGSGIPTLGQIIEKKTTSLLGIQYVQKDILNINGDKTVPLLSASLIDSDKNKSLLGDAEVFYTNQEHGELAASGSALNLVKNILEGRDQLPDDVLTEPYSFSGTQVSVHSPVNINVYDASDNHTGPTSNGDFETNIPGSTYDTLDDAKFIFLPDDGVYTIKFEATDQGSFDFKIRSYEDNVNTSTVLYNDIPLTVSTKAQTVLDTLSSQPPILQVDQDGNGTIDSNIEPTDENSTPTIAPTTAPTSSSTSTSTSMSTTTSTPTPIPISTLIAKSNDTLIKKEDDNAQTQTTDVKGASDVADKSSGKDKRYVLDIIALSGIVIVLLLSRIVSLPFLKKFWK
;
A
#
# COMPACT_ATOMS: atom_id res chain seq x y z
N MET A 1 -54.06 10.89 7.94
CA MET A 1 -52.95 11.14 6.99
C MET A 1 -51.78 10.17 7.17
N LYS A 2 -51.20 9.99 8.37
CA LYS A 2 -50.09 9.02 8.59
C LYS A 2 -50.47 7.54 8.35
N ALA A 3 -51.72 7.12 8.57
CA ALA A 3 -52.17 5.75 8.28
C ALA A 3 -52.40 5.47 6.78
N PHE A 4 -52.80 6.49 6.00
CA PHE A 4 -53.07 6.35 4.57
C PHE A 4 -51.77 6.31 3.75
N VAL A 5 -50.76 7.10 4.18
CA VAL A 5 -49.41 7.09 3.57
C VAL A 5 -48.69 5.76 3.86
N LYS A 6 -48.86 5.17 5.05
CA LYS A 6 -48.33 3.82 5.35
C LYS A 6 -49.02 2.73 4.53
N GLY A 7 -50.35 2.80 4.34
CA GLY A 7 -51.08 1.82 3.52
C GLY A 7 -50.73 1.91 2.02
N PHE A 8 -50.52 3.11 1.49
CA PHE A 8 -50.20 3.31 0.07
C PHE A 8 -48.76 2.91 -0.28
N ILE A 9 -47.80 3.13 0.64
CA ILE A 9 -46.41 2.67 0.47
C ILE A 9 -46.33 1.14 0.54
N VAL A 10 -47.10 0.50 1.44
CA VAL A 10 -47.17 -0.97 1.52
C VAL A 10 -47.81 -1.57 0.26
N LEU A 11 -48.82 -0.92 -0.33
CA LEU A 11 -49.46 -1.40 -1.56
C LEU A 11 -48.55 -1.28 -2.80
N ILE A 12 -47.76 -0.22 -2.89
CA ILE A 12 -46.75 -0.04 -3.95
C ILE A 12 -45.62 -1.05 -3.80
N PHE A 13 -45.19 -1.33 -2.55
CA PHE A 13 -44.23 -2.40 -2.29
C PHE A 13 -44.80 -3.78 -2.61
N LEU A 14 -46.07 -4.07 -2.30
CA LEU A 14 -46.71 -5.35 -2.64
C LEU A 14 -46.97 -5.52 -4.14
N SER A 15 -47.28 -4.45 -4.89
CA SER A 15 -47.46 -4.54 -6.34
C SER A 15 -46.13 -4.68 -7.09
N PHE A 16 -45.06 -4.07 -6.57
CA PHE A 16 -43.70 -4.29 -7.10
C PHE A 16 -43.19 -5.70 -6.78
N TYR A 17 -43.57 -6.26 -5.62
CA TYR A 17 -43.23 -7.63 -5.22
C TYR A 17 -43.95 -8.70 -6.07
N PHE A 18 -45.18 -8.44 -6.53
CA PHE A 18 -45.96 -9.40 -7.33
C PHE A 18 -45.69 -9.34 -8.84
N SER A 19 -44.98 -8.33 -9.34
CA SER A 19 -44.68 -8.17 -10.77
C SER A 19 -43.34 -8.80 -11.18
N VAL A 20 -42.58 -9.32 -10.21
CA VAL A 20 -41.26 -9.97 -10.40
C VAL A 20 -41.30 -11.41 -9.88
N PHE A 21 -42.33 -12.17 -10.26
CA PHE A 21 -42.30 -13.63 -10.14
C PHE A 21 -42.14 -14.26 -11.52
N ILE A 22 -40.88 -14.37 -11.89
CA ILE A 22 -40.36 -15.43 -12.75
C ILE A 22 -40.73 -16.76 -12.08
N SER A 23 -41.11 -17.75 -12.89
CA SER A 23 -41.43 -19.13 -12.50
C SER A 23 -40.62 -19.64 -11.31
N LEU A 24 -41.26 -19.81 -10.15
CA LEU A 24 -40.65 -20.47 -8.99
C LEU A 24 -40.51 -21.96 -9.29
N SER A 25 -39.28 -22.40 -9.55
CA SER A 25 -38.91 -23.80 -9.33
C SER A 25 -38.89 -24.03 -7.82
N PHE A 26 -39.63 -25.03 -7.33
CA PHE A 26 -39.47 -25.48 -5.95
C PHE A 26 -38.09 -26.15 -5.81
N ALA A 27 -37.35 -25.81 -4.76
CA ALA A 27 -36.10 -26.48 -4.43
C ALA A 27 -36.40 -27.91 -3.94
N ASP A 28 -35.69 -28.91 -4.46
CA ASP A 28 -35.78 -30.30 -4.03
C ASP A 28 -34.93 -30.51 -2.77
N THR A 29 -35.40 -31.36 -1.84
CA THR A 29 -34.73 -31.65 -0.56
C THR A 29 -34.14 -33.06 -0.56
N THR A 30 -32.87 -33.19 -0.19
CA THR A 30 -32.21 -34.49 -0.04
C THR A 30 -32.56 -35.15 1.31
N SER A 31 -32.46 -36.48 1.38
CA SER A 31 -32.42 -37.19 2.66
C SER A 31 -31.18 -36.82 3.47
N PHE A 32 -31.27 -36.95 4.80
CA PHE A 32 -30.11 -36.82 5.68
C PHE A 32 -29.15 -38.00 5.51
N ARG A 33 -27.85 -37.72 5.46
CA ARG A 33 -26.79 -38.75 5.49
C ARG A 33 -25.83 -38.48 6.64
N SER A 34 -25.49 -39.52 7.37
CA SER A 34 -24.53 -39.51 8.47
C SER A 34 -23.08 -39.42 7.97
N ALA A 35 -22.19 -38.89 8.81
CA ALA A 35 -20.75 -39.01 8.60
C ALA A 35 -20.29 -40.48 8.69
N ASN A 36 -19.34 -40.88 7.85
CA ASN A 36 -18.74 -42.21 7.91
C ASN A 36 -17.44 -42.25 8.73
N ILE A 37 -16.77 -41.11 8.91
CA ILE A 37 -15.50 -41.03 9.65
C ILE A 37 -15.63 -39.98 10.74
N VAL A 38 -15.20 -40.35 11.95
CA VAL A 38 -15.07 -39.45 13.11
C VAL A 38 -13.64 -39.51 13.67
N THR A 39 -13.01 -38.36 13.90
CA THR A 39 -11.65 -38.30 14.49
C THR A 39 -11.50 -37.13 15.44
N THR A 40 -10.43 -37.11 16.26
CA THR A 40 -10.20 -36.08 17.28
C THR A 40 -8.75 -35.65 17.34
N SER A 41 -8.52 -34.39 17.69
CA SER A 41 -7.18 -33.83 17.91
C SER A 41 -6.77 -33.74 19.40
N GLY A 42 -7.36 -34.56 20.29
CA GLY A 42 -7.09 -34.57 21.74
C GLY A 42 -6.16 -35.70 22.18
N SER A 43 -5.69 -35.66 23.42
CA SER A 43 -4.92 -36.76 24.04
C SER A 43 -5.75 -37.48 25.10
N PRO A 44 -5.99 -38.80 24.98
CA PRO A 44 -5.59 -39.65 23.84
C PRO A 44 -6.48 -39.41 22.61
N ALA A 45 -5.92 -39.63 21.42
CA ALA A 45 -6.67 -39.57 20.17
C ALA A 45 -7.58 -40.81 20.06
N PHE A 46 -8.75 -40.67 19.42
CA PHE A 46 -9.55 -41.84 19.04
C PHE A 46 -8.72 -42.73 18.11
N ASP A 47 -8.47 -43.97 18.53
CA ASP A 47 -7.78 -44.96 17.71
C ASP A 47 -8.72 -45.58 16.67
N SER A 48 -8.15 -46.22 15.65
CA SER A 48 -8.95 -46.88 14.59
C SER A 48 -9.78 -48.06 15.09
N ILE A 49 -9.55 -48.53 16.33
CA ILE A 49 -10.28 -49.64 16.96
C ILE A 49 -11.59 -49.14 17.60
N SER A 50 -11.59 -47.94 18.19
CA SER A 50 -12.78 -47.29 18.75
C SER A 50 -13.76 -46.77 17.69
N LEU A 51 -13.32 -46.63 16.43
CA LEU A 51 -14.15 -46.33 15.25
C LEU A 51 -15.07 -47.49 14.82
N ALA A 52 -14.79 -48.74 15.21
CA ALA A 52 -15.67 -49.87 14.93
C ALA A 52 -17.05 -49.75 15.61
N ASN A 53 -17.16 -48.91 16.66
CA ASN A 53 -18.37 -48.78 17.48
C ASN A 53 -19.30 -47.63 17.07
N CYS A 54 -18.91 -46.71 16.18
CA CYS A 54 -19.76 -45.58 15.78
C CYS A 54 -20.70 -45.94 14.58
N SER A 55 -20.87 -47.23 14.23
CA SER A 55 -21.63 -47.64 13.03
C SER A 55 -22.77 -48.64 13.24
N PHE A 56 -23.08 -49.06 14.47
CA PHE A 56 -24.27 -49.89 14.72
C PHE A 56 -25.11 -49.33 15.89
N THR A 57 -26.38 -49.10 15.58
CA THR A 57 -27.41 -48.52 16.42
C THR A 57 -27.78 -49.40 17.61
N ASP A 58 -27.07 -49.29 18.73
CA ASP A 58 -27.49 -49.87 20.02
C ASP A 58 -27.26 -48.99 21.27
N GLY A 59 -26.84 -47.73 21.13
CA GLY A 59 -27.00 -46.74 22.20
C GLY A 59 -25.93 -46.72 23.29
N ILE A 60 -24.65 -46.83 22.91
CA ILE A 60 -23.53 -46.35 23.75
C ILE A 60 -22.53 -45.57 22.89
N THR A 61 -23.00 -44.45 22.32
CA THR A 61 -22.33 -43.14 22.30
C THR A 61 -20.84 -43.09 21.90
N CYS A 62 -20.47 -42.24 20.92
CA CYS A 62 -19.06 -41.81 20.76
C CYS A 62 -18.74 -40.87 21.95
N ASP A 63 -18.49 -41.47 23.12
CA ASP A 63 -18.26 -40.77 24.38
C ASP A 63 -16.88 -40.14 24.37
N LYS A 64 -16.81 -38.82 24.53
CA LYS A 64 -15.57 -38.15 24.91
C LYS A 64 -15.58 -37.97 26.44
N PRO A 65 -14.93 -38.86 27.22
CA PRO A 65 -14.76 -38.63 28.64
C PRO A 65 -13.98 -37.32 28.87
N LEU A 66 -14.26 -36.66 30.01
CA LEU A 66 -13.77 -35.33 30.37
C LEU A 66 -12.25 -35.19 30.10
N VAL A 67 -11.87 -34.36 29.12
CA VAL A 67 -10.45 -34.18 28.74
C VAL A 67 -9.91 -32.91 29.39
N SER A 68 -8.70 -32.97 29.96
CA SER A 68 -8.08 -31.86 30.71
C SER A 68 -7.58 -30.68 29.86
N SER A 69 -7.79 -30.67 28.54
CA SER A 69 -7.28 -29.64 27.62
C SER A 69 -8.10 -29.51 26.30
N TYR A 70 -7.70 -28.57 25.43
CA TYR A 70 -8.34 -28.26 24.14
C TYR A 70 -8.46 -29.48 23.22
N ALA A 71 -9.63 -29.71 22.66
CA ALA A 71 -9.85 -30.82 21.73
C ALA A 71 -11.03 -30.57 20.79
N ASN A 72 -10.96 -31.14 19.58
CA ASN A 72 -11.98 -31.03 18.53
C ASN A 72 -12.53 -32.42 18.16
N LEU A 73 -13.77 -32.48 17.68
CA LEU A 73 -14.33 -33.63 16.97
C LEU A 73 -14.45 -33.28 15.49
N TYR A 74 -14.04 -34.17 14.60
CA TYR A 74 -14.13 -34.00 13.16
C TYR A 74 -15.01 -35.09 12.56
N PHE A 75 -15.93 -34.70 11.68
CA PHE A 75 -16.86 -35.59 10.98
C PHE A 75 -16.69 -35.40 9.47
N ARG A 76 -16.51 -36.49 8.72
CA ARG A 76 -16.34 -36.44 7.25
C ARG A 76 -16.93 -37.66 6.56
N ASP A 77 -16.79 -37.69 5.23
CA ASP A 77 -17.22 -38.79 4.35
C ASP A 77 -18.75 -39.00 4.35
N PHE A 78 -19.53 -37.94 4.17
CA PHE A 78 -21.00 -37.99 4.10
C PHE A 78 -21.57 -38.55 2.79
N GLY A 79 -20.72 -38.97 1.84
CA GLY A 79 -21.09 -39.40 0.48
C GLY A 79 -20.72 -38.38 -0.61
N SER A 80 -20.88 -38.80 -1.86
CA SER A 80 -20.78 -37.99 -3.09
C SER A 80 -22.07 -37.23 -3.39
N TYR A 81 -22.05 -36.30 -4.34
CA TYR A 81 -23.29 -35.63 -4.82
C TYR A 81 -24.34 -36.62 -5.33
N ALA A 82 -23.89 -37.69 -6.01
CA ALA A 82 -24.76 -38.75 -6.49
C ALA A 82 -25.43 -39.52 -5.33
N ASP A 83 -24.72 -39.70 -4.20
CA ASP A 83 -25.28 -40.35 -3.01
C ASP A 83 -26.39 -39.53 -2.33
N PHE A 84 -26.37 -38.21 -2.51
CA PHE A 84 -27.45 -37.30 -2.08
C PHE A 84 -28.57 -37.15 -3.13
N GLY A 85 -28.38 -37.68 -4.34
CA GLY A 85 -29.32 -37.54 -5.46
C GLY A 85 -29.34 -36.13 -6.05
N ILE A 86 -28.22 -35.39 -5.98
CA ILE A 86 -28.10 -34.01 -6.47
C ILE A 86 -27.45 -34.04 -7.87
N PRO A 87 -28.05 -33.42 -8.91
CA PRO A 87 -27.42 -33.25 -10.22
C PRO A 87 -26.13 -32.41 -10.17
N SER A 88 -25.18 -32.67 -11.09
CA SER A 88 -23.83 -32.07 -11.11
C SER A 88 -23.78 -30.54 -11.27
N ASP A 89 -24.87 -29.96 -11.76
CA ASP A 89 -25.07 -28.54 -12.10
C ASP A 89 -26.22 -27.92 -11.29
N ALA A 90 -26.71 -28.62 -10.26
CA ALA A 90 -27.67 -28.09 -9.32
C ALA A 90 -27.05 -27.03 -8.40
N THR A 91 -27.87 -26.04 -8.02
CA THR A 91 -27.44 -24.98 -7.08
C THR A 91 -27.99 -25.29 -5.69
N ILE A 92 -27.12 -25.46 -4.69
CA ILE A 92 -27.52 -25.70 -3.30
C ILE A 92 -28.07 -24.41 -2.70
N THR A 93 -29.31 -24.41 -2.24
CA THR A 93 -29.98 -23.24 -1.68
C THR A 93 -30.00 -23.22 -0.16
N LYS A 94 -29.97 -24.39 0.50
CA LYS A 94 -29.87 -24.51 1.96
C LYS A 94 -29.05 -25.72 2.37
N VAL A 95 -28.38 -25.62 3.52
CA VAL A 95 -27.76 -26.75 4.21
C VAL A 95 -28.51 -27.02 5.52
N LYS A 96 -28.73 -28.30 5.80
CA LYS A 96 -29.37 -28.78 7.03
C LYS A 96 -28.37 -29.65 7.77
N VAL A 97 -28.12 -29.33 9.04
CA VAL A 97 -27.22 -30.10 9.90
C VAL A 97 -28.02 -30.64 11.08
N LYS A 98 -28.03 -31.96 11.26
CA LYS A 98 -28.75 -32.64 12.32
C LYS A 98 -27.74 -33.36 13.21
N MET A 99 -27.78 -33.04 14.50
CA MET A 99 -26.91 -33.63 15.50
C MET A 99 -27.75 -34.35 16.55
N THR A 100 -27.35 -35.58 16.87
CA THR A 100 -27.93 -36.38 17.95
C THR A 100 -26.87 -36.57 19.01
N GLY A 101 -27.13 -36.17 20.26
CA GLY A 101 -26.16 -36.29 21.34
C GLY A 101 -26.49 -35.46 22.57
N LYS A 102 -25.52 -35.36 23.48
CA LYS A 102 -25.53 -34.49 24.66
C LYS A 102 -24.15 -33.92 24.94
N ALA A 103 -24.08 -32.77 25.61
CA ALA A 103 -22.82 -32.15 26.01
C ALA A 103 -22.94 -31.49 27.38
N ASN A 104 -21.81 -31.30 28.07
CA ASN A 104 -21.79 -30.54 29.32
C ASN A 104 -21.67 -29.02 29.11
N VAL A 105 -21.37 -28.59 27.88
CA VAL A 105 -21.23 -27.19 27.44
C VAL A 105 -21.86 -27.00 26.06
N GLY A 106 -22.17 -25.76 25.69
CA GLY A 106 -22.63 -25.46 24.33
C GLY A 106 -21.53 -25.68 23.30
N LEU A 107 -21.87 -26.39 22.24
CA LEU A 107 -20.94 -26.74 21.18
C LEU A 107 -21.08 -25.81 19.98
N TYR A 108 -19.94 -25.49 19.39
CA TYR A 108 -19.84 -24.76 18.13
C TYR A 108 -19.55 -25.74 17.02
N VAL A 109 -20.28 -25.63 15.92
CA VAL A 109 -20.16 -26.49 14.74
C VAL A 109 -19.84 -25.62 13.53
N GLY A 110 -18.80 -25.99 12.80
CA GLY A 110 -18.38 -25.32 11.56
C GLY A 110 -17.68 -26.29 10.61
N LEU A 111 -17.15 -25.80 9.48
CA LEU A 111 -16.34 -26.60 8.58
C LEU A 111 -14.86 -26.51 8.96
N SER A 112 -14.11 -27.59 8.76
CA SER A 112 -12.68 -27.68 9.04
C SER A 112 -11.86 -27.18 7.84
N SER A 113 -10.66 -26.66 8.12
CA SER A 113 -9.68 -26.09 7.18
C SER A 113 -9.10 -27.04 6.12
N SER A 114 -9.76 -28.16 5.81
CA SER A 114 -9.44 -29.00 4.65
C SER A 114 -10.20 -28.57 3.39
N ILE A 115 -11.12 -27.60 3.50
CA ILE A 115 -11.85 -26.97 2.39
C ILE A 115 -11.37 -25.51 2.29
N THR A 116 -10.10 -25.30 1.96
CA THR A 116 -9.48 -23.97 1.93
C THR A 116 -9.40 -23.46 0.50
N SER A 117 -10.41 -22.69 0.10
CA SER A 117 -10.33 -21.77 -1.04
C SER A 117 -11.31 -20.60 -0.97
N TRP A 118 -12.23 -20.56 0.01
CA TRP A 118 -13.21 -19.46 0.13
C TRP A 118 -13.33 -18.96 1.57
N ALA A 119 -13.19 -17.65 1.76
CA ALA A 119 -13.18 -16.94 3.04
C ALA A 119 -14.45 -17.12 3.91
N ASN A 120 -15.50 -17.77 3.39
CA ASN A 120 -16.83 -17.85 4.02
C ASN A 120 -17.32 -19.29 4.28
N CYS A 121 -16.44 -20.29 4.32
CA CYS A 121 -16.81 -21.67 4.70
C CYS A 121 -16.86 -21.92 6.23
N GLY A 122 -16.41 -20.95 7.03
CA GLY A 122 -16.60 -20.84 8.49
C GLY A 122 -15.82 -21.84 9.36
N PHE A 123 -14.99 -21.33 10.26
CA PHE A 123 -14.37 -22.08 11.37
C PHE A 123 -15.40 -22.29 12.51
N PRO A 124 -15.21 -23.28 13.41
CA PRO A 124 -16.12 -23.44 14.54
C PRO A 124 -15.88 -22.35 15.59
N SER A 125 -16.63 -21.27 15.38
CA SER A 125 -17.11 -20.26 16.34
C SER A 125 -18.38 -19.57 15.82
N ASP A 126 -18.65 -19.60 14.50
CA ASP A 126 -19.64 -18.66 13.90
C ASP A 126 -20.72 -19.26 12.97
N ILE A 127 -20.73 -20.57 12.65
CA ILE A 127 -21.80 -21.11 11.76
C ILE A 127 -23.03 -21.56 12.55
N TRP A 128 -22.86 -22.45 13.55
CA TRP A 128 -23.97 -22.92 14.38
C TRP A 128 -23.56 -23.12 15.84
N THR A 129 -24.48 -22.80 16.75
CA THR A 129 -24.35 -23.07 18.19
C THR A 129 -25.44 -24.03 18.66
N PHE A 130 -25.04 -25.14 19.29
CA PHE A 130 -25.93 -26.22 19.72
C PHE A 130 -26.11 -26.24 21.25
N TRP A 131 -26.62 -25.14 21.82
CA TRP A 131 -26.91 -25.04 23.26
C TRP A 131 -27.98 -26.01 23.74
N ASP A 132 -28.87 -26.44 22.85
CA ASP A 132 -29.96 -27.36 23.20
C ASP A 132 -29.47 -28.75 23.62
N LEU A 133 -28.26 -29.15 23.21
CA LEU A 133 -27.65 -30.42 23.60
C LEU A 133 -27.03 -30.38 25.00
N VAL A 134 -27.00 -29.21 25.66
CA VAL A 134 -26.52 -29.10 27.04
C VAL A 134 -27.47 -29.84 27.98
N GLY A 135 -26.94 -30.85 28.67
CA GLY A 135 -27.69 -31.63 29.65
C GLY A 135 -27.29 -33.09 29.70
N ASN A 136 -28.01 -33.87 30.52
CA ASN A 136 -27.66 -35.26 30.80
C ASN A 136 -28.38 -36.29 29.90
N THR A 137 -29.30 -35.84 29.04
CA THR A 137 -30.11 -36.67 28.14
C THR A 137 -29.74 -36.41 26.68
N ILE A 138 -29.67 -37.46 25.87
CA ILE A 138 -29.45 -37.38 24.41
C ILE A 138 -30.64 -36.65 23.77
N LYS A 139 -30.36 -35.68 22.91
CA LYS A 139 -31.36 -34.91 22.15
C LYS A 139 -30.97 -34.91 20.67
N VAL A 140 -31.99 -34.77 19.81
CA VAL A 140 -31.80 -34.54 18.36
C VAL A 140 -32.10 -33.08 18.07
N LYS A 141 -31.15 -32.37 17.44
CA LYS A 141 -31.34 -30.99 17.02
C LYS A 141 -30.93 -30.81 15.57
N THR A 142 -31.77 -30.11 14.81
CA THR A 142 -31.51 -29.76 13.41
C THR A 142 -31.42 -28.25 13.26
N PHE A 143 -30.40 -27.79 12.55
CA PHE A 143 -30.24 -26.42 12.09
C PHE A 143 -30.34 -26.38 10.56
N THR A 144 -30.87 -25.27 10.05
CA THR A 144 -30.99 -25.04 8.61
C THR A 144 -30.53 -23.62 8.33
N THR A 145 -29.63 -23.48 7.36
CA THR A 145 -29.05 -22.19 6.98
C THR A 145 -29.08 -22.03 5.47
N ASP A 146 -29.36 -20.81 5.03
CA ASP A 146 -29.37 -20.46 3.63
C ASP A 146 -27.95 -20.45 3.06
N VAL A 147 -27.85 -20.81 1.78
CA VAL A 147 -26.61 -20.91 1.04
C VAL A 147 -26.55 -19.81 -0.01
N VAL A 148 -25.46 -19.04 0.00
CA VAL A 148 -25.31 -17.83 -0.84
C VAL A 148 -24.04 -17.93 -1.69
N TYR A 149 -24.15 -17.59 -2.99
CA TYR A 149 -23.04 -17.66 -3.95
C TYR A 149 -22.44 -16.29 -4.31
N SER A 150 -23.05 -15.18 -3.89
CA SER A 150 -22.59 -13.81 -4.17
C SER A 150 -23.03 -12.83 -3.07
N GLY A 151 -22.11 -11.96 -2.63
CA GLY A 151 -22.34 -10.96 -1.57
C GLY A 151 -21.91 -11.39 -0.16
N VAL A 152 -21.64 -10.42 0.72
CA VAL A 152 -21.43 -10.64 2.16
C VAL A 152 -22.80 -10.59 2.84
N VAL A 153 -23.24 -11.72 3.42
CA VAL A 153 -24.50 -11.79 4.16
C VAL A 153 -24.23 -12.43 5.52
N VAL A 154 -24.65 -11.76 6.58
CA VAL A 154 -24.52 -12.23 7.96
C VAL A 154 -25.48 -13.43 8.14
N GLN A 155 -24.96 -14.57 8.63
CA GLN A 155 -25.68 -15.84 8.90
C GLN A 155 -25.94 -16.82 7.73
N ALA A 156 -25.33 -16.65 6.56
CA ALA A 156 -25.38 -17.63 5.46
C ALA A 156 -24.04 -18.35 5.24
N VAL A 157 -24.07 -19.58 4.71
CA VAL A 157 -22.84 -20.31 4.35
C VAL A 157 -22.58 -20.16 2.85
N SER A 158 -21.33 -19.97 2.45
CA SER A 158 -21.01 -19.87 1.02
C SER A 158 -21.36 -21.16 0.28
N GLY A 159 -22.09 -21.04 -0.82
CA GLY A 159 -22.46 -22.18 -1.65
C GLY A 159 -21.31 -22.85 -2.37
N ASN A 160 -20.17 -22.15 -2.44
CA ASN A 160 -18.96 -22.72 -2.96
C ASN A 160 -18.46 -23.89 -2.08
N CYS A 161 -18.62 -23.79 -0.76
CA CYS A 161 -18.21 -24.84 0.20
C CYS A 161 -18.88 -26.18 -0.08
N PHE A 162 -20.09 -26.15 -0.64
CA PHE A 162 -20.89 -27.33 -0.91
C PHE A 162 -20.90 -27.74 -2.39
N GLN A 163 -19.93 -27.32 -3.21
CA GLN A 163 -19.83 -27.78 -4.60
C GLN A 163 -19.48 -29.28 -4.71
N GLN A 164 -19.94 -29.92 -5.80
CA GLN A 164 -19.70 -31.33 -6.10
C GLN A 164 -18.26 -31.78 -5.87
N TYR A 165 -17.29 -30.98 -6.32
CA TYR A 165 -15.87 -31.25 -6.16
C TYR A 165 -15.47 -31.58 -4.70
N ASN A 166 -16.02 -30.86 -3.72
CA ASN A 166 -15.67 -31.05 -2.31
C ASN A 166 -16.26 -32.33 -1.71
N PHE A 167 -17.38 -32.82 -2.23
CA PHE A 167 -17.99 -34.10 -1.81
C PHE A 167 -17.27 -35.27 -2.46
N ASP A 168 -17.10 -35.20 -3.77
CA ASP A 168 -16.55 -36.31 -4.57
C ASP A 168 -15.06 -36.54 -4.25
N ASN A 169 -14.34 -35.50 -3.81
CA ASN A 169 -12.94 -35.60 -3.33
C ASN A 169 -12.81 -35.69 -1.80
N LYS A 170 -13.90 -35.92 -1.07
CA LYS A 170 -13.90 -36.11 0.40
C LYS A 170 -13.27 -34.96 1.20
N LYS A 171 -13.34 -33.72 0.68
CA LYS A 171 -12.74 -32.55 1.32
C LYS A 171 -13.65 -31.97 2.41
N LEU A 172 -14.97 -32.23 2.34
CA LEU A 172 -15.96 -31.76 3.30
C LEU A 172 -15.78 -32.41 4.70
N THR A 173 -15.21 -31.65 5.63
CA THR A 173 -15.07 -32.05 7.04
C THR A 173 -15.76 -31.04 7.95
N PHE A 174 -16.68 -31.50 8.80
CA PHE A 174 -17.24 -30.70 9.89
C PHE A 174 -16.37 -30.81 11.13
N ARG A 175 -16.23 -29.71 11.86
CA ARG A 175 -15.48 -29.62 13.11
C ARG A 175 -16.39 -29.12 14.23
N ILE A 176 -16.32 -29.78 15.39
CA ILE A 176 -17.07 -29.44 16.60
C ILE A 176 -16.12 -29.18 17.76
N ASN A 177 -16.32 -28.08 18.51
CA ASN A 177 -15.54 -27.74 19.70
C ASN A 177 -16.34 -26.97 20.76
N TYR A 178 -15.71 -26.74 21.90
CA TYR A 178 -16.08 -25.69 22.84
C TYR A 178 -15.20 -24.45 22.55
N SER A 179 -15.79 -23.26 22.48
CA SER A 179 -15.10 -21.99 22.16
C SER A 179 -14.18 -21.47 23.29
N SER A 180 -13.61 -22.37 24.08
CA SER A 180 -12.75 -22.08 25.22
C SER A 180 -11.75 -23.23 25.42
N SER A 181 -10.60 -22.91 26.01
CA SER A 181 -9.55 -23.89 26.35
C SER A 181 -9.90 -24.79 27.54
N GLN A 182 -11.07 -24.59 28.15
CA GLN A 182 -11.50 -25.36 29.31
C GLN A 182 -11.91 -26.80 28.92
N PRO A 183 -11.72 -27.76 29.83
CA PRO A 183 -12.23 -29.13 29.70
C PRO A 183 -13.72 -29.16 29.33
N TRP A 184 -14.06 -29.95 28.31
CA TRP A 184 -15.45 -30.22 27.93
C TRP A 184 -15.62 -31.69 27.57
N SER A 185 -16.83 -32.19 27.78
CA SER A 185 -17.27 -33.51 27.35
C SER A 185 -18.49 -33.37 26.46
N ALA A 186 -18.49 -34.16 25.40
CA ALA A 186 -19.68 -34.38 24.61
C ALA A 186 -19.74 -35.83 24.19
N ASN A 187 -20.98 -36.23 24.00
CA ASN A 187 -21.39 -37.55 23.66
C ASN A 187 -22.28 -37.34 22.43
N ILE A 188 -21.66 -37.43 21.25
CA ILE A 188 -22.32 -37.17 19.98
C ILE A 188 -22.54 -38.50 19.30
N ASP A 189 -23.80 -38.92 19.25
CA ASP A 189 -24.22 -40.19 18.64
C ASP A 189 -24.14 -40.12 17.12
N ASN A 190 -24.56 -39.00 16.54
CA ASN A 190 -24.57 -38.85 15.09
C ASN A 190 -24.52 -37.39 14.65
N LEU A 191 -23.84 -37.14 13.53
CA LEU A 191 -23.90 -35.89 12.78
C LEU A 191 -24.31 -36.20 11.34
N GLU A 192 -25.41 -35.62 10.90
CA GLU A 192 -26.00 -35.82 9.58
C GLU A 192 -26.17 -34.50 8.84
N ILE A 193 -26.08 -34.55 7.51
CA ILE A 193 -26.33 -33.39 6.65
C ILE A 193 -27.36 -33.69 5.57
N ALA A 194 -28.10 -32.67 5.14
CA ALA A 194 -29.00 -32.68 3.99
C ALA A 194 -29.01 -31.31 3.31
N PHE A 195 -29.53 -31.24 2.09
CA PHE A 195 -29.54 -30.02 1.28
C PHE A 195 -30.91 -29.74 0.68
N ASP A 196 -31.21 -28.47 0.48
CA ASP A 196 -32.23 -28.03 -0.47
C ASP A 196 -31.51 -27.48 -1.71
N TYR A 197 -31.92 -27.86 -2.92
CA TYR A 197 -31.24 -27.45 -4.16
C TYR A 197 -32.23 -27.14 -5.28
N ASN A 198 -31.83 -26.26 -6.20
CA ASN A 198 -32.55 -26.02 -7.45
C ASN A 198 -31.90 -26.84 -8.57
N PRO A 199 -32.67 -27.65 -9.33
CA PRO A 199 -32.14 -28.35 -10.49
C PRO A 199 -31.73 -27.34 -11.59
N PRO A 200 -30.77 -27.69 -12.46
CA PRO A 200 -30.35 -26.86 -13.57
C PRO A 200 -31.52 -26.54 -14.51
N THR A 201 -31.59 -25.30 -15.01
CA THR A 201 -32.56 -24.92 -16.04
C THR A 201 -32.17 -25.58 -17.37
N THR A 202 -32.97 -26.53 -17.83
CA THR A 202 -32.73 -27.22 -19.11
C THR A 202 -32.69 -26.23 -20.28
N PRO A 203 -31.63 -26.20 -21.11
CA PRO A 203 -31.66 -25.40 -22.33
C PRO A 203 -32.65 -26.00 -23.35
N THR A 204 -33.46 -25.11 -23.96
CA THR A 204 -34.42 -25.44 -25.02
C THR A 204 -33.73 -26.12 -26.21
N PRO A 205 -34.26 -27.22 -26.78
CA PRO A 205 -33.55 -28.02 -27.78
C PRO A 205 -33.55 -27.35 -29.16
N THR A 206 -32.36 -27.24 -29.76
CA THR A 206 -32.18 -26.94 -31.20
C THR A 206 -32.39 -28.23 -32.01
N PRO A 207 -33.14 -28.21 -33.14
CA PRO A 207 -33.58 -29.43 -33.80
C PRO A 207 -32.48 -30.15 -34.58
N THR A 208 -32.55 -31.48 -34.51
CA THR A 208 -31.75 -32.48 -35.23
C THR A 208 -32.16 -32.58 -36.71
N PRO A 209 -31.23 -32.99 -37.59
CA PRO A 209 -31.54 -34.12 -38.48
C PRO A 209 -30.48 -35.24 -38.44
N THR A 210 -30.96 -36.42 -38.84
CA THR A 210 -30.56 -37.80 -38.52
C THR A 210 -29.60 -38.44 -39.57
N PRO A 211 -29.32 -39.77 -39.54
CA PRO A 211 -28.10 -40.52 -39.14
C PRO A 211 -27.17 -40.90 -40.34
N SER A 212 -25.98 -41.53 -40.23
CA SER A 212 -25.60 -42.87 -39.70
C SER A 212 -24.08 -43.15 -40.01
N PRO A 213 -23.43 -44.29 -39.65
CA PRO A 213 -22.17 -44.33 -38.88
C PRO A 213 -20.93 -44.84 -39.64
N THR A 214 -19.71 -44.62 -39.12
CA THR A 214 -18.49 -45.44 -39.37
C THR A 214 -17.44 -45.10 -38.27
N PRO A 215 -16.69 -46.07 -37.72
CA PRO A 215 -15.89 -45.87 -36.50
C PRO A 215 -14.60 -45.08 -36.78
N THR A 216 -14.15 -44.26 -35.83
CA THR A 216 -12.87 -43.54 -35.87
C THR A 216 -12.26 -43.49 -34.45
N PRO A 217 -10.95 -43.26 -34.32
CA PRO A 217 -10.01 -44.13 -33.61
C PRO A 217 -9.82 -43.70 -32.16
N THR A 218 -9.24 -44.59 -31.37
CA THR A 218 -8.76 -44.37 -30.01
C THR A 218 -8.05 -43.03 -29.87
N SER A 219 -8.51 -42.20 -28.93
CA SER A 219 -7.89 -40.93 -28.56
C SER A 219 -6.42 -41.14 -28.14
N THR A 220 -5.51 -40.53 -28.87
CA THR A 220 -4.11 -40.35 -28.47
C THR A 220 -4.08 -39.62 -27.12
N PRO A 221 -3.29 -40.06 -26.13
CA PRO A 221 -3.18 -39.37 -24.85
C PRO A 221 -2.72 -37.93 -25.06
N THR A 222 -3.49 -36.98 -24.53
CA THR A 222 -3.08 -35.58 -24.41
C THR A 222 -1.74 -35.53 -23.66
N PRO A 223 -0.72 -34.82 -24.16
CA PRO A 223 0.55 -34.70 -23.46
C PRO A 223 0.30 -34.13 -22.06
N THR A 224 0.76 -34.84 -21.03
CA THR A 224 0.77 -34.36 -19.65
C THR A 224 1.53 -33.04 -19.62
N PRO A 225 0.93 -31.92 -19.14
CA PRO A 225 1.65 -30.66 -19.03
C PRO A 225 2.88 -30.86 -18.13
N THR A 226 4.03 -30.36 -18.59
CA THR A 226 5.26 -30.36 -17.81
C THR A 226 5.01 -29.65 -16.47
N PRO A 227 5.37 -30.23 -15.32
CA PRO A 227 5.16 -29.59 -14.03
C PRO A 227 5.87 -28.23 -13.98
N LYS A 228 5.14 -27.16 -13.62
CA LYS A 228 5.71 -25.84 -13.40
C LYS A 228 6.65 -25.88 -12.19
N THR A 229 7.75 -25.13 -12.24
CA THR A 229 8.59 -24.90 -11.06
C THR A 229 7.77 -24.09 -10.03
N PRO A 230 7.73 -24.50 -8.75
CA PRO A 230 7.00 -23.77 -7.73
C PRO A 230 7.51 -22.34 -7.58
N LEU A 231 6.60 -21.39 -7.56
CA LEU A 231 6.87 -19.96 -7.44
C LEU A 231 6.55 -19.48 -6.02
N ILE A 232 7.44 -18.68 -5.43
CA ILE A 232 7.25 -18.08 -4.10
C ILE A 232 7.21 -16.56 -4.23
N LEU A 233 6.15 -15.93 -3.72
CA LEU A 233 6.06 -14.47 -3.54
C LEU A 233 6.54 -14.08 -2.14
N ILE A 234 7.57 -13.23 -2.08
CA ILE A 234 8.09 -12.65 -0.83
C ILE A 234 7.72 -11.16 -0.77
N PRO A 235 6.94 -10.73 0.24
CA PRO A 235 6.49 -9.35 0.37
C PRO A 235 7.62 -8.42 0.86
N GLY A 236 7.38 -7.12 0.83
CA GLY A 236 8.24 -6.09 1.42
C GLY A 236 7.95 -5.80 2.89
N ILE A 237 8.56 -4.73 3.39
CA ILE A 237 8.28 -4.19 4.73
C ILE A 237 6.79 -3.84 4.86
N GLY A 238 6.16 -4.24 5.97
CA GLY A 238 4.73 -4.07 6.16
C GLY A 238 3.84 -4.97 5.29
N GLY A 239 4.40 -5.87 4.48
CA GLY A 239 3.61 -6.65 3.53
C GLY A 239 2.99 -7.94 4.08
N SER A 240 3.38 -8.38 5.29
CA SER A 240 2.80 -9.54 5.97
C SER A 240 1.87 -9.10 7.08
N GLU A 241 0.74 -9.79 7.22
CA GLU A 241 -0.21 -9.51 8.30
C GLU A 241 0.29 -10.01 9.67
N LEU A 242 0.17 -9.17 10.69
CA LEU A 242 0.58 -9.46 12.06
C LEU A 242 -0.61 -9.44 13.02
N LYS A 243 -0.62 -10.38 13.96
CA LYS A 243 -1.65 -10.51 14.99
C LYS A 243 -1.06 -10.58 16.39
N ILE A 244 -1.89 -10.30 17.37
CA ILE A 244 -1.59 -10.52 18.78
C ILE A 244 -1.78 -11.99 19.14
N ASN A 245 -0.77 -12.67 19.66
CA ASN A 245 -0.85 -14.10 20.01
C ASN A 245 -1.53 -14.36 21.36
N GLU A 246 -1.58 -13.35 22.23
CA GLU A 246 -2.18 -13.43 23.57
C GLU A 246 -2.78 -12.10 23.98
N MET A 247 -3.85 -12.12 24.77
CA MET A 247 -4.52 -10.89 25.20
C MET A 247 -3.52 -9.96 25.91
N LYS A 248 -3.46 -8.71 25.45
CA LYS A 248 -2.55 -7.68 25.96
C LYS A 248 -3.35 -6.46 26.38
N VAL A 249 -3.27 -6.13 27.66
CA VAL A 249 -3.66 -4.79 28.14
C VAL A 249 -2.48 -3.87 27.84
N TRP A 250 -2.71 -2.88 27.00
CA TRP A 250 -1.79 -1.79 26.71
C TRP A 250 -2.20 -0.57 27.52
N ALA A 251 -1.23 0.05 28.18
CA ALA A 251 -1.43 1.21 29.03
C ALA A 251 -0.12 2.01 29.13
N GLU A 252 0.39 2.43 27.97
CA GLU A 252 1.70 3.04 27.83
C GLU A 252 1.60 4.55 27.56
N ASP A 253 2.74 5.24 27.71
CA ASP A 253 2.89 6.64 27.36
C ASP A 253 2.92 6.79 25.83
N THR A 254 2.19 7.77 25.31
CA THR A 254 2.03 8.06 23.87
C THR A 254 3.28 8.70 23.26
N GLY A 255 4.32 8.96 24.05
CA GLY A 255 5.55 9.62 23.58
C GLY A 255 5.38 11.12 23.33
N HIS A 256 4.14 11.63 23.32
CA HIS A 256 3.79 13.03 23.07
C HIS A 256 2.94 13.66 24.18
N GLY A 257 2.76 12.95 25.30
CA GLY A 257 2.13 13.44 26.52
C GLY A 257 0.71 12.93 26.68
N GLY A 258 0.56 11.82 27.41
CA GLY A 258 -0.73 11.18 27.59
C GLY A 258 -0.55 9.73 28.00
N LYS A 259 -1.65 8.98 28.02
CA LYS A 259 -1.59 7.52 28.08
C LYS A 259 -2.59 6.95 27.09
N PHE A 260 -2.10 6.12 26.19
CA PHE A 260 -2.96 5.30 25.37
C PHE A 260 -3.28 4.02 26.13
N SER A 261 -4.55 3.63 26.14
CA SER A 261 -4.98 2.39 26.79
C SER A 261 -5.93 1.63 25.90
N TYR A 262 -5.52 0.43 25.51
CA TYR A 262 -6.30 -0.46 24.67
C TYR A 262 -6.15 -1.90 25.14
N LEU A 263 -7.24 -2.67 25.04
CA LEU A 263 -7.22 -4.10 25.29
C LEU A 263 -7.14 -4.81 23.95
N TYR A 264 -5.97 -5.31 23.58
CA TYR A 264 -5.79 -6.14 22.40
C TYR A 264 -6.25 -7.57 22.71
N PRO A 265 -7.36 -8.07 22.14
CA PRO A 265 -7.76 -9.44 22.33
C PRO A 265 -6.79 -10.39 21.62
N LYS A 266 -6.74 -11.63 22.12
CA LYS A 266 -5.99 -12.69 21.46
C LYS A 266 -6.49 -12.90 20.02
N ASN A 267 -5.55 -13.03 19.09
CA ASN A 267 -5.71 -13.17 17.64
C ASN A 267 -6.22 -11.92 16.90
N GLU A 268 -6.30 -10.77 17.55
CA GLU A 268 -6.60 -9.52 16.83
C GLU A 268 -5.53 -9.25 15.78
N ASN A 269 -5.96 -8.95 14.55
CA ASN A 269 -5.07 -8.47 13.50
C ASN A 269 -4.67 -7.03 13.85
N VAL A 270 -3.38 -6.82 14.11
CA VAL A 270 -2.83 -5.51 14.47
C VAL A 270 -2.05 -4.88 13.33
N TRP A 271 -1.81 -5.64 12.25
CA TRP A 271 -1.22 -5.10 11.04
C TRP A 271 -1.71 -5.89 9.81
N LEU A 272 -2.39 -5.29 8.84
CA LEU A 272 -2.94 -3.95 8.83
C LEU A 272 -4.35 -3.97 9.43
N ASN A 273 -4.63 -3.10 10.40
CA ASN A 273 -5.99 -2.92 10.93
C ASN A 273 -6.61 -1.64 10.37
N GLU A 274 -7.33 -1.74 9.25
CA GLU A 274 -7.88 -0.59 8.53
C GLU A 274 -8.93 0.19 9.33
N ASP A 275 -9.72 -0.50 10.16
CA ASP A 275 -10.71 0.16 11.01
C ASP A 275 -10.03 1.13 11.99
N LYS A 276 -8.81 0.78 12.44
CA LYS A 276 -8.03 1.59 13.36
C LYS A 276 -7.29 2.74 12.71
N MET A 277 -6.82 2.58 11.48
CA MET A 277 -6.25 3.70 10.70
C MET A 277 -7.25 4.84 10.45
N GLY A 278 -8.55 4.53 10.44
CA GLY A 278 -9.60 5.52 10.21
C GLY A 278 -10.15 6.16 11.49
N GLU A 279 -9.66 5.79 12.68
CA GLU A 279 -10.10 6.39 13.94
C GLU A 279 -9.44 7.77 14.12
N PHE A 280 -10.26 8.82 14.21
CA PHE A 280 -9.77 10.18 14.51
C PHE A 280 -9.23 10.25 15.95
N GLY A 281 -7.95 10.59 16.14
CA GLY A 281 -7.33 10.74 17.46
C GLY A 281 -5.81 10.56 17.45
N GLU A 282 -5.20 10.44 18.64
CA GLU A 282 -3.80 9.99 18.75
C GLU A 282 -3.74 8.51 18.29
N ASP A 283 -2.94 8.25 17.26
CA ASP A 283 -2.86 6.99 16.50
C ASP A 283 -2.00 5.93 17.21
N ASP A 284 -1.98 5.89 18.54
CA ASP A 284 -1.12 5.00 19.34
C ASP A 284 -1.59 3.51 19.30
N TYR A 285 -2.56 3.17 18.44
CA TYR A 285 -3.02 1.79 18.29
C TYR A 285 -1.89 0.88 17.78
N TYR A 286 -0.97 1.40 16.97
CA TYR A 286 0.10 0.60 16.39
C TYR A 286 1.33 0.48 17.28
N ASP A 287 1.36 1.15 18.43
CA ASP A 287 2.37 1.02 19.47
C ASP A 287 2.61 -0.41 19.92
N VAL A 288 1.58 -1.25 19.84
CA VAL A 288 1.68 -2.67 20.13
C VAL A 288 2.68 -3.40 19.22
N LEU A 289 3.01 -2.83 18.05
CA LEU A 289 4.02 -3.30 17.12
C LEU A 289 5.44 -2.88 17.52
N ARG A 290 5.62 -1.96 18.49
CA ARG A 290 6.93 -1.49 18.96
C ARG A 290 7.81 -2.67 19.36
N MET A 291 9.08 -2.49 19.03
CA MET A 291 10.16 -3.36 19.43
C MET A 291 10.84 -2.78 20.68
N LYS A 292 11.35 -3.65 21.55
CA LYS A 292 12.21 -3.22 22.66
C LYS A 292 13.50 -2.63 22.13
N THR A 293 14.22 -1.91 22.97
CA THR A 293 15.52 -1.29 22.63
C THR A 293 16.59 -2.28 22.16
N ASP A 294 16.42 -3.59 22.39
CA ASP A 294 17.32 -4.61 21.85
C ASP A 294 17.11 -4.89 20.34
N GLY A 295 16.01 -4.41 19.75
CA GLY A 295 15.62 -4.66 18.36
C GLY A 295 15.26 -6.11 18.03
N ILE A 296 15.21 -6.98 19.03
CA ILE A 296 14.97 -8.42 18.89
C ILE A 296 13.64 -8.80 19.54
N THR A 297 13.36 -8.26 20.72
CA THR A 297 12.18 -8.56 21.52
C THR A 297 11.05 -7.60 21.14
N SER A 298 9.83 -8.10 20.95
CA SER A 298 8.65 -7.25 20.77
C SER A 298 8.07 -6.81 22.13
N GLU A 299 7.46 -5.63 22.19
CA GLU A 299 6.76 -5.15 23.41
C GLU A 299 5.46 -5.93 23.70
N ALA A 300 4.86 -6.48 22.65
CA ALA A 300 3.77 -7.44 22.73
C ALA A 300 4.14 -8.76 22.03
N ASN A 301 3.44 -9.83 22.38
CA ASN A 301 3.60 -11.13 21.73
C ASN A 301 2.86 -11.12 20.39
N ILE A 302 3.61 -10.80 19.34
CA ILE A 302 3.13 -10.69 17.96
C ILE A 302 3.47 -11.97 17.19
N GLY A 303 2.54 -12.41 16.35
CA GLY A 303 2.74 -13.52 15.42
C GLY A 303 2.17 -13.21 14.04
N LEU A 304 2.42 -14.11 13.09
CA LEU A 304 1.89 -14.00 11.74
C LEU A 304 0.45 -14.52 11.67
N THR A 305 -0.39 -13.91 10.83
CA THR A 305 -1.68 -14.52 10.46
C THR A 305 -1.47 -15.68 9.48
N GLY A 306 -0.40 -15.62 8.69
CA GLY A 306 -0.13 -16.51 7.55
C GLY A 306 -0.53 -15.90 6.20
N ASN A 307 -1.06 -14.67 6.18
CA ASN A 307 -1.45 -13.98 4.96
C ASN A 307 -0.55 -12.77 4.67
N LEU A 308 -0.58 -12.33 3.42
CA LEU A 308 -0.06 -11.03 3.00
C LEU A 308 -1.14 -9.96 3.14
N VAL A 309 -0.74 -8.72 3.30
CA VAL A 309 -1.66 -7.57 3.31
C VAL A 309 -2.37 -7.50 1.96
N VAL A 310 -3.69 -7.73 1.99
CA VAL A 310 -4.53 -7.90 0.79
C VAL A 310 -4.39 -6.73 -0.17
N ARG A 311 -4.49 -5.48 0.31
CA ARG A 311 -4.40 -4.29 -0.55
C ARG A 311 -3.08 -4.15 -1.30
N ALA A 312 -1.99 -4.65 -0.73
CA ALA A 312 -0.67 -4.55 -1.34
C ALA A 312 -0.37 -5.71 -2.30
N TYR A 313 -0.81 -6.93 -1.99
CA TYR A 313 -0.35 -8.14 -2.69
C TYR A 313 -1.43 -8.95 -3.40
N GLN A 314 -2.72 -8.63 -3.21
CA GLN A 314 -3.78 -9.36 -3.89
C GLN A 314 -3.66 -9.26 -5.42
N GLY A 315 -3.22 -8.11 -5.94
CA GLY A 315 -2.97 -7.92 -7.36
C GLY A 315 -1.94 -8.90 -7.93
N ALA A 316 -0.80 -9.10 -7.27
CA ALA A 316 0.17 -10.12 -7.68
C ALA A 316 -0.37 -11.54 -7.55
N ILE A 317 -1.12 -11.83 -6.47
CA ILE A 317 -1.70 -13.17 -6.27
C ILE A 317 -2.68 -13.49 -7.41
N ASP A 318 -3.61 -12.58 -7.70
CA ASP A 318 -4.58 -12.71 -8.79
C ASP A 318 -3.89 -12.77 -10.16
N PHE A 319 -2.81 -12.00 -10.34
CA PHE A 319 -2.00 -12.03 -11.54
C PHE A 319 -1.42 -13.43 -11.79
N PHE A 320 -0.75 -14.05 -10.81
CA PHE A 320 -0.18 -15.38 -11.02
C PHE A 320 -1.27 -16.46 -11.15
N ILE A 321 -2.37 -16.37 -10.39
CA ILE A 321 -3.50 -17.29 -10.51
C ILE A 321 -4.14 -17.22 -11.92
N SER A 322 -4.39 -16.02 -12.42
CA SER A 322 -4.93 -15.83 -13.78
C SER A 322 -3.97 -16.32 -14.88
N ASN A 323 -2.67 -16.39 -14.59
CA ASN A 323 -1.64 -16.96 -15.47
C ASN A 323 -1.36 -18.45 -15.17
N GLY A 324 -2.34 -19.13 -14.59
CA GLY A 324 -2.39 -20.58 -14.48
C GLY A 324 -1.52 -21.16 -13.38
N TYR A 325 -1.13 -20.36 -12.38
CA TYR A 325 -0.66 -20.88 -11.10
C TYR A 325 -1.85 -21.16 -10.17
N GLU A 326 -1.64 -22.04 -9.19
CA GLU A 326 -2.58 -22.39 -8.14
C GLU A 326 -1.91 -22.20 -6.77
N LEU A 327 -2.51 -21.34 -5.95
CA LEU A 327 -2.01 -21.04 -4.61
C LEU A 327 -1.97 -22.32 -3.75
N ASN A 328 -0.89 -22.49 -2.99
CA ASN A 328 -0.55 -23.66 -2.18
C ASN A 328 -0.35 -24.97 -2.97
N LYS A 329 -0.10 -24.88 -4.27
CA LYS A 329 0.19 -26.05 -5.12
C LYS A 329 1.46 -25.85 -5.94
N ASP A 330 1.51 -24.82 -6.76
CA ASP A 330 2.68 -24.42 -7.54
C ASP A 330 2.98 -22.92 -7.42
N PHE A 331 2.16 -22.19 -6.67
CA PHE A 331 2.43 -20.83 -6.22
C PHE A 331 2.21 -20.70 -4.72
N PHE A 332 3.12 -20.03 -4.04
CA PHE A 332 3.17 -19.93 -2.58
C PHE A 332 3.48 -18.49 -2.19
N VAL A 333 3.08 -18.12 -0.98
CA VAL A 333 3.44 -16.84 -0.35
C VAL A 333 4.30 -17.12 0.87
N PHE A 334 5.27 -16.24 1.13
CA PHE A 334 6.13 -16.36 2.30
C PHE A 334 5.97 -15.13 3.20
N PRO A 335 4.93 -15.09 4.05
CA PRO A 335 4.80 -14.05 5.07
C PRO A 335 5.89 -14.20 6.13
N TYR A 336 6.43 -13.07 6.60
CA TYR A 336 7.44 -13.02 7.65
C TYR A 336 7.26 -11.78 8.54
N ASP A 337 7.81 -11.81 9.75
CA ASP A 337 7.76 -10.65 10.65
C ASP A 337 8.75 -9.59 10.17
N TRP A 338 8.24 -8.66 9.36
CA TRP A 338 8.99 -7.60 8.70
C TRP A 338 9.66 -6.60 9.66
N ARG A 339 9.40 -6.70 10.96
CA ARG A 339 10.04 -5.87 12.01
C ARG A 339 11.39 -6.43 12.48
N LYS A 340 11.66 -7.71 12.19
CA LYS A 340 12.82 -8.46 12.68
C LYS A 340 13.98 -8.40 11.70
N ASP A 341 15.14 -8.81 12.19
CA ASP A 341 16.40 -8.93 11.46
C ASP A 341 16.21 -9.78 10.18
N ILE A 342 16.56 -9.20 9.03
CA ILE A 342 16.43 -9.85 7.72
C ILE A 342 17.28 -11.11 7.64
N SER A 343 18.48 -11.12 8.25
CA SER A 343 19.36 -12.30 8.29
C SER A 343 18.72 -13.48 9.04
N GLY A 344 17.94 -13.18 10.09
CA GLY A 344 17.19 -14.18 10.86
C GLY A 344 16.06 -14.84 10.06
N THR A 345 15.54 -14.16 9.03
CA THR A 345 14.45 -14.67 8.18
C THR A 345 14.90 -15.83 7.27
N LYS A 346 16.21 -15.93 7.03
CA LYS A 346 16.83 -16.91 6.13
C LYS A 346 16.50 -18.36 6.46
N SER A 347 16.43 -18.73 7.74
CA SER A 347 16.11 -20.11 8.18
C SER A 347 14.64 -20.45 7.94
N PHE A 348 13.73 -19.51 8.21
CA PHE A 348 12.30 -19.73 7.96
C PHE A 348 12.01 -19.90 6.47
N LEU A 349 12.69 -19.12 5.61
CA LEU A 349 12.57 -19.30 4.16
C LEU A 349 13.13 -20.67 3.71
N ASP A 350 14.20 -21.15 4.33
CA ASP A 350 14.73 -22.49 4.02
C ASP A 350 13.73 -23.59 4.36
N GLU A 351 13.11 -23.52 5.55
CA GLU A 351 12.09 -24.47 5.99
C GLU A 351 10.90 -24.49 5.03
N GLU A 352 10.40 -23.32 4.61
CA GLU A 352 9.31 -23.19 3.64
C GLU A 352 9.70 -23.80 2.29
N ILE A 353 10.88 -23.48 1.77
CA ILE A 353 11.37 -24.01 0.49
C ILE A 353 11.51 -25.54 0.54
N GLN A 354 12.01 -26.11 1.64
CA GLN A 354 12.10 -27.58 1.77
C GLN A 354 10.70 -28.23 1.84
N GLN A 355 9.73 -27.59 2.51
CA GLN A 355 8.35 -28.06 2.53
C GLN A 355 7.72 -28.02 1.14
N ILE A 356 7.87 -26.91 0.41
CA ILE A 356 7.37 -26.76 -0.96
C ILE A 356 7.99 -27.81 -1.89
N LYS A 357 9.32 -28.00 -1.84
CA LYS A 357 10.00 -29.03 -2.64
C LYS A 357 9.49 -30.44 -2.32
N THR A 358 9.25 -30.73 -1.04
CA THR A 358 8.69 -32.03 -0.61
C THR A 358 7.26 -32.21 -1.11
N GLN A 359 6.43 -31.18 -1.00
CA GLN A 359 5.03 -31.18 -1.42
C GLN A 359 4.88 -31.33 -2.94
N THR A 360 5.71 -30.63 -3.70
CA THR A 360 5.61 -30.54 -5.16
C THR A 360 6.45 -31.58 -5.90
N GLY A 361 7.42 -32.18 -5.22
CA GLY A 361 8.44 -33.03 -5.84
C GLY A 361 9.46 -32.26 -6.67
N SER A 362 9.43 -30.92 -6.68
CA SER A 362 10.37 -30.09 -7.42
C SER A 362 11.76 -30.08 -6.76
N ALA A 363 12.81 -30.06 -7.58
CA ALA A 363 14.19 -29.95 -7.09
C ALA A 363 14.56 -28.51 -6.67
N LYS A 364 13.89 -27.52 -7.25
CA LYS A 364 14.15 -26.08 -7.05
C LYS A 364 12.84 -25.29 -7.01
N VAL A 365 12.92 -24.05 -6.52
CA VAL A 365 11.84 -23.05 -6.59
C VAL A 365 12.28 -21.83 -7.39
N ASP A 366 11.31 -21.05 -7.87
CA ASP A 366 11.52 -19.67 -8.33
C ASP A 366 11.00 -18.71 -7.26
N ILE A 367 11.62 -17.53 -7.15
CA ILE A 367 11.25 -16.52 -6.15
C ILE A 367 10.99 -15.20 -6.85
N VAL A 368 9.85 -14.56 -6.53
CA VAL A 368 9.55 -13.16 -6.85
C VAL A 368 9.48 -12.41 -5.54
N ALA A 369 10.33 -11.42 -5.38
CA ALA A 369 10.51 -10.73 -4.13
C ALA A 369 10.41 -9.21 -4.33
N HIS A 370 9.59 -8.56 -3.51
CA HIS A 370 9.33 -7.13 -3.62
C HIS A 370 10.00 -6.35 -2.48
N SER A 371 10.59 -5.19 -2.80
CA SER A 371 11.14 -4.26 -1.81
C SER A 371 12.10 -4.98 -0.85
N MET A 372 11.93 -4.85 0.47
CA MET A 372 12.72 -5.57 1.48
C MET A 372 12.70 -7.10 1.33
N GLY A 373 11.67 -7.69 0.73
CA GLY A 373 11.63 -9.11 0.42
C GLY A 373 12.76 -9.56 -0.49
N GLY A 374 13.22 -8.67 -1.40
CA GLY A 374 14.38 -8.94 -2.23
C GLY A 374 15.68 -9.07 -1.42
N LEU A 375 15.80 -8.33 -0.30
CA LEU A 375 16.91 -8.47 0.64
C LEU A 375 16.83 -9.81 1.40
N VAL A 376 15.64 -10.28 1.78
CA VAL A 376 15.42 -11.62 2.34
C VAL A 376 15.89 -12.69 1.35
N ALA A 377 15.49 -12.59 0.08
CA ALA A 377 15.86 -13.54 -0.96
C ALA A 377 17.37 -13.50 -1.28
N ARG A 378 17.97 -12.30 -1.39
CA ARG A 378 19.42 -12.11 -1.58
C ARG A 378 20.22 -12.67 -0.39
N SER A 379 19.75 -12.43 0.84
CA SER A 379 20.32 -13.02 2.05
C SER A 379 20.26 -14.56 2.02
N TYR A 380 19.20 -15.15 1.47
CA TYR A 380 19.08 -16.59 1.28
C TYR A 380 20.10 -17.14 0.29
N ILE A 381 20.15 -16.59 -0.93
CA ILE A 381 21.02 -17.10 -2.00
C ILE A 381 22.50 -16.76 -1.82
N SER A 382 22.86 -15.86 -0.89
CA SER A 382 24.26 -15.61 -0.55
C SER A 382 24.98 -16.83 0.05
N ASP A 383 24.23 -17.78 0.60
CA ASP A 383 24.73 -19.10 0.99
C ASP A 383 24.69 -20.05 -0.22
N ALA A 384 25.86 -20.48 -0.66
CA ALA A 384 26.01 -21.32 -1.84
C ALA A 384 25.25 -22.66 -1.74
N ALA A 385 25.07 -23.24 -0.54
CA ALA A 385 24.30 -24.47 -0.38
C ALA A 385 22.80 -24.22 -0.52
N ARG A 386 22.31 -23.09 -0.02
CA ARG A 386 20.89 -22.68 -0.14
C ARG A 386 20.54 -22.21 -1.54
N ALA A 387 21.46 -21.53 -2.22
CA ALA A 387 21.32 -21.13 -3.62
C ALA A 387 20.99 -22.31 -4.55
N LEU A 388 21.46 -23.53 -4.24
CA LEU A 388 21.13 -24.74 -4.98
C LEU A 388 19.62 -25.07 -4.99
N ASN A 389 18.84 -24.55 -4.04
CA ASN A 389 17.40 -24.73 -3.98
C ASN A 389 16.62 -23.75 -4.87
N VAL A 390 17.27 -22.72 -5.42
CA VAL A 390 16.63 -21.67 -6.21
C VAL A 390 17.07 -21.80 -7.67
N ARG A 391 16.11 -21.64 -8.58
CA ARG A 391 16.37 -21.60 -10.02
C ARG A 391 16.43 -20.15 -10.50
N LYS A 392 15.35 -19.38 -10.32
CA LYS A 392 15.28 -17.95 -10.65
C LYS A 392 14.93 -17.10 -9.42
N LEU A 393 15.49 -15.90 -9.35
CA LEU A 393 15.14 -14.85 -8.40
C LEU A 393 14.83 -13.55 -9.14
N PHE A 394 13.61 -13.05 -8.97
CA PHE A 394 13.19 -11.72 -9.42
C PHE A 394 13.14 -10.78 -8.24
N THR A 395 13.83 -9.65 -8.30
CA THR A 395 13.78 -8.59 -7.28
C THR A 395 13.09 -7.36 -7.86
N LEU A 396 11.97 -6.96 -7.27
CA LEU A 396 11.14 -5.84 -7.70
C LEU A 396 11.36 -4.66 -6.76
N GLY A 397 11.97 -3.57 -7.24
CA GLY A 397 12.19 -2.34 -6.46
C GLY A 397 12.98 -2.56 -5.17
N THR A 398 13.94 -3.50 -5.15
CA THR A 398 14.63 -3.88 -3.91
C THR A 398 15.67 -2.83 -3.53
N PRO A 399 15.65 -2.25 -2.31
CA PRO A 399 16.65 -1.30 -1.85
C PRO A 399 17.96 -2.01 -1.50
N HIS A 400 18.69 -2.51 -2.50
CA HIS A 400 19.89 -3.34 -2.29
C HIS A 400 20.97 -2.62 -1.46
N LEU A 401 21.07 -1.29 -1.58
CA LEU A 401 22.00 -0.46 -0.83
C LEU A 401 21.29 0.44 0.21
N GLY A 402 20.00 0.21 0.44
CA GLY A 402 19.14 1.02 1.30
C GLY A 402 18.41 2.17 0.58
N SER A 403 17.57 2.88 1.33
CA SER A 403 16.75 4.00 0.86
C SER A 403 16.77 5.17 1.84
N VAL A 404 16.80 6.40 1.30
CA VAL A 404 16.67 7.63 2.09
C VAL A 404 15.31 7.73 2.77
N SER A 405 14.29 7.07 2.24
CA SER A 405 12.94 7.01 2.83
C SER A 405 12.94 6.31 4.19
N SER A 406 13.76 5.28 4.41
CA SER A 406 13.92 4.68 5.75
C SER A 406 14.64 5.61 6.72
N LEU A 407 15.67 6.34 6.26
CA LEU A 407 16.30 7.38 7.08
C LEU A 407 15.31 8.50 7.45
N LYS A 408 14.42 8.86 6.53
CA LYS A 408 13.33 9.79 6.78
C LYS A 408 12.32 9.22 7.79
N ALA A 409 11.92 7.97 7.67
CA ALA A 409 10.99 7.33 8.60
C ALA A 409 11.52 7.38 10.04
N LEU A 410 12.81 7.12 10.27
CA LEU A 410 13.44 7.30 11.59
C LEU A 410 13.41 8.76 12.06
N ARG A 411 13.73 9.71 11.17
CA ARG A 411 13.93 11.12 11.52
C ARG A 411 12.61 11.84 11.78
N TYR A 412 11.65 11.67 10.88
CA TYR A 412 10.44 12.48 10.78
C TYR A 412 9.16 11.65 10.72
N GLY A 413 9.28 10.31 10.68
CA GLY A 413 8.18 9.46 10.27
C GLY A 413 7.90 9.54 8.78
N TYR A 414 6.91 8.78 8.35
CA TYR A 414 6.32 8.90 7.02
C TYR A 414 4.85 8.56 7.12
N CYS A 415 4.05 9.27 6.32
CA CYS A 415 2.62 9.04 6.25
C CYS A 415 2.37 7.79 5.42
N LEU A 416 2.03 6.65 6.05
CA LEU A 416 1.68 5.45 5.30
C LEU A 416 0.26 5.60 4.75
N ALA A 417 0.17 6.25 3.58
CA ALA A 417 -1.09 6.47 2.89
C ALA A 417 -1.59 5.18 2.23
N ILE A 418 -2.82 4.80 2.56
CA ILE A 418 -3.56 3.75 1.88
C ILE A 418 -4.78 4.41 1.25
N GLU A 419 -4.81 4.42 -0.08
CA GLU A 419 -5.92 4.97 -0.83
C GLU A 419 -7.16 4.05 -0.72
N ILE A 420 -8.26 4.62 -0.21
CA ILE A 420 -9.60 4.02 -0.23
C ILE A 420 -10.52 4.92 -1.04
N GLY A 421 -10.46 4.81 -2.36
CA GLY A 421 -11.21 5.72 -3.23
C GLY A 421 -10.74 7.17 -3.02
N PRO A 422 -11.62 8.15 -2.75
CA PRO A 422 -11.22 9.55 -2.52
C PRO A 422 -10.66 9.82 -1.11
N PHE A 423 -10.47 8.80 -0.26
CA PHE A 423 -9.98 8.98 1.11
C PHE A 423 -8.56 8.43 1.26
N CYS A 424 -7.66 9.24 1.80
CA CYS A 424 -6.33 8.83 2.23
C CYS A 424 -6.41 8.42 3.70
N LEU A 425 -6.40 7.11 4.00
CA LEU A 425 -6.19 6.65 5.38
C LEU A 425 -4.70 6.59 5.64
N SER A 426 -4.23 7.27 6.68
CA SER A 426 -2.81 7.48 6.91
C SER A 426 -2.43 7.10 8.33
N LEU A 427 -1.41 6.24 8.46
CA LEU A 427 -0.71 6.08 9.73
C LEU A 427 0.11 7.35 9.98
N ALA A 428 -0.11 8.01 11.11
CA ALA A 428 0.48 9.31 11.38
C ALA A 428 2.03 9.23 11.38
N PRO A 429 2.76 10.25 10.89
CA PRO A 429 4.22 10.24 10.94
C PRO A 429 4.79 10.03 12.35
N SER A 430 4.15 10.58 13.39
CA SER A 430 4.53 10.35 14.78
C SER A 430 4.45 8.88 15.17
N GLU A 431 3.36 8.20 14.81
CA GLU A 431 3.17 6.78 15.12
C GLU A 431 4.18 5.91 14.38
N MET A 432 4.40 6.20 13.09
CA MET A 432 5.42 5.49 12.31
C MET A 432 6.78 5.61 12.97
N LYS A 433 7.15 6.82 13.41
CA LYS A 433 8.41 7.08 14.10
C LYS A 433 8.56 6.20 15.35
N ASP A 434 7.50 6.00 16.11
CA ASP A 434 7.54 5.18 17.31
C ASP A 434 7.70 3.69 17.03
N ILE A 435 7.07 3.18 15.95
CA ILE A 435 7.25 1.79 15.51
C ILE A 435 8.68 1.54 15.03
N VAL A 436 9.25 2.43 14.20
CA VAL A 436 10.53 2.20 13.53
C VAL A 436 11.75 2.45 14.42
N GLN A 437 11.62 3.23 15.50
CA GLN A 437 12.72 3.62 16.40
C GLN A 437 13.57 2.46 16.91
N ASN A 438 12.96 1.29 17.13
CA ASN A 438 13.62 0.09 17.61
C ASN A 438 13.51 -1.09 16.63
N MET A 439 13.14 -0.83 15.39
CA MET A 439 12.93 -1.87 14.38
C MET A 439 14.22 -2.11 13.60
N ILE A 440 14.89 -3.23 13.88
CA ILE A 440 16.19 -3.56 13.27
C ILE A 440 16.13 -3.60 11.73
N SER A 441 15.03 -4.05 11.14
CA SER A 441 14.88 -4.10 9.69
C SER A 441 14.88 -2.72 9.03
N ASP A 442 14.36 -1.68 9.70
CA ASP A 442 14.44 -0.32 9.16
C ASP A 442 15.88 0.21 9.17
N TYR A 443 16.64 -0.11 10.22
CA TYR A 443 18.08 0.15 10.26
C TYR A 443 18.84 -0.62 9.19
N GLU A 444 18.37 -1.79 8.76
CA GLU A 444 18.94 -2.54 7.62
C GLU A 444 18.55 -1.93 6.26
N LEU A 445 17.49 -1.12 6.22
CA LEU A 445 17.01 -0.42 5.02
C LEU A 445 17.56 1.00 4.86
N VAL A 446 18.17 1.61 5.88
CA VAL A 446 18.85 2.92 5.70
C VAL A 446 20.04 2.79 4.74
N PRO A 447 20.50 3.89 4.11
CA PRO A 447 21.63 3.87 3.18
C PRO A 447 22.88 3.21 3.80
N SER A 448 23.30 2.08 3.23
CA SER A 448 24.46 1.32 3.70
C SER A 448 25.76 2.06 3.41
N LYS A 449 26.89 1.58 3.93
CA LYS A 449 28.19 2.14 3.56
C LYS A 449 28.48 2.03 2.05
N ALA A 450 27.95 1.00 1.38
CA ALA A 450 28.12 0.82 -0.06
C ALA A 450 27.27 1.80 -0.88
N TYR A 451 26.15 2.30 -0.34
CA TYR A 451 25.34 3.37 -0.95
C TYR A 451 26.19 4.59 -1.34
N PHE A 452 27.09 5.01 -0.44
CA PHE A 452 27.98 6.18 -0.62
C PHE A 452 29.00 6.00 -1.75
N ASN A 453 29.15 4.78 -2.28
CA ASN A 453 29.99 4.52 -3.44
C ASN A 453 29.26 4.81 -4.76
N PHE A 454 27.93 4.80 -4.77
CA PHE A 454 27.08 5.17 -5.91
C PHE A 454 26.70 6.64 -5.79
N TYR A 455 26.15 7.02 -4.65
CA TYR A 455 25.82 8.40 -4.31
C TYR A 455 27.00 9.05 -3.59
N SER A 456 27.96 9.60 -4.34
CA SER A 456 29.25 10.10 -3.84
C SER A 456 29.22 11.53 -3.28
N GLY A 457 28.10 12.24 -3.44
CA GLY A 457 27.91 13.62 -2.98
C GLY A 457 28.53 14.68 -3.90
N GLU A 458 28.99 14.29 -5.09
CA GLU A 458 29.72 15.18 -6.02
C GLU A 458 28.83 16.06 -6.89
N ASP A 459 27.58 15.67 -7.09
CA ASP A 459 26.59 16.38 -7.90
C ASP A 459 25.16 16.15 -7.38
N SER A 460 24.17 16.76 -8.03
CA SER A 460 22.74 16.69 -7.66
C SER A 460 22.05 15.38 -8.03
N SER A 461 22.61 14.59 -8.95
CA SER A 461 22.16 13.22 -9.28
C SER A 461 22.75 12.14 -8.37
N HIS A 462 23.90 12.44 -7.74
CA HIS A 462 24.60 11.56 -6.80
C HIS A 462 24.65 12.12 -5.37
N PRO A 463 23.56 12.65 -4.79
CA PRO A 463 23.63 13.35 -3.51
C PRO A 463 23.83 12.36 -2.35
N TYR A 464 24.62 12.75 -1.35
CA TYR A 464 24.55 12.06 -0.05
C TYR A 464 23.14 12.18 0.54
N PRO A 465 22.68 11.17 1.31
CA PRO A 465 21.31 11.13 1.79
C PRO A 465 20.97 12.22 2.81
N TYR A 466 21.98 12.91 3.36
CA TYR A 466 21.79 13.96 4.34
C TYR A 466 22.76 15.13 4.13
N ARG A 467 22.27 16.36 4.31
CA ARG A 467 23.07 17.59 4.25
C ARG A 467 22.68 18.54 5.36
N THR A 468 23.67 19.19 5.98
CA THR A 468 23.45 20.23 6.99
C THR A 468 23.99 21.58 6.55
N GLU A 469 23.94 22.59 7.44
CA GLU A 469 24.65 23.86 7.27
C GLU A 469 26.17 23.67 7.06
N SER A 470 26.72 22.55 7.55
CA SER A 470 28.14 22.20 7.42
C SER A 470 28.47 21.44 6.13
N GLY A 471 27.47 21.13 5.30
CA GLY A 471 27.63 20.36 4.05
C GLY A 471 27.03 18.96 4.11
N SER A 472 27.25 18.19 3.05
CA SER A 472 26.77 16.81 2.91
C SER A 472 27.45 15.89 3.92
N LEU A 473 26.68 15.03 4.59
CA LEU A 473 27.17 14.12 5.62
C LEU A 473 27.48 12.75 5.03
N ASN A 474 28.69 12.25 5.25
CA ASN A 474 29.04 10.87 4.94
C ASN A 474 28.40 9.88 5.94
N TYR A 475 28.53 8.57 5.66
CA TYR A 475 28.00 7.49 6.50
C TYR A 475 28.29 7.65 8.00
N ASN A 476 29.55 7.88 8.38
CA ASN A 476 29.93 8.02 9.80
C ASN A 476 29.34 9.29 10.43
N GLN A 477 29.24 10.38 9.67
CA GLN A 477 28.63 11.62 10.15
C GLN A 477 27.12 11.47 10.37
N ILE A 478 26.42 10.72 9.52
CA ILE A 478 25.00 10.40 9.73
C ILE A 478 24.82 9.52 10.96
N LYS A 479 25.65 8.48 11.13
CA LYS A 479 25.64 7.65 12.35
C LYS A 479 25.85 8.48 13.61
N ASN A 480 26.79 9.43 13.57
CA ASN A 480 27.05 10.37 14.66
C ASN A 480 25.88 11.33 14.90
N LEU A 481 25.24 11.82 13.83
CA LEU A 481 24.04 12.65 13.91
C LEU A 481 22.91 11.89 14.62
N LEU A 482 22.59 10.68 14.15
CA LEU A 482 21.56 9.84 14.75
C LEU A 482 21.87 9.50 16.22
N THR A 483 23.15 9.21 16.53
CA THR A 483 23.60 9.01 17.91
C THR A 483 23.40 10.27 18.77
N GLY A 484 23.76 11.45 18.24
CA GLY A 484 23.58 12.73 18.93
C GLY A 484 22.12 13.11 19.15
N LEU A 485 21.23 12.63 18.27
CA LEU A 485 19.78 12.76 18.40
C LEU A 485 19.15 11.65 19.29
N SER A 486 19.96 10.84 19.95
CA SER A 486 19.53 9.77 20.86
C SER A 486 18.72 8.63 20.21
N TYR A 487 18.90 8.38 18.91
CA TYR A 487 18.37 7.18 18.26
C TYR A 487 19.07 5.92 18.77
N ASN A 488 18.42 4.76 18.60
CA ASN A 488 18.89 3.50 19.14
C ASN A 488 20.22 3.05 18.51
N THR A 489 21.31 3.33 19.21
CA THR A 489 22.67 3.02 18.75
C THR A 489 23.00 1.52 18.75
N LEU A 490 22.23 0.69 19.46
CA LEU A 490 22.45 -0.76 19.53
C LEU A 490 22.19 -1.45 18.19
N LEU A 491 21.34 -0.85 17.34
CA LEU A 491 20.90 -1.44 16.07
C LEU A 491 21.86 -1.17 14.90
N PHE A 492 22.81 -0.24 15.05
CA PHE A 492 23.81 0.02 14.00
C PHE A 492 24.72 -1.17 13.75
N ASN A 493 25.20 -1.83 14.80
CA ASN A 493 26.14 -2.95 14.65
C ASN A 493 25.53 -4.16 13.94
N PRO A 494 24.33 -4.66 14.30
CA PRO A 494 23.73 -5.76 13.56
C PRO A 494 23.31 -5.37 12.14
N SER A 495 22.83 -4.14 11.91
CA SER A 495 22.57 -3.64 10.55
C SER A 495 23.84 -3.60 9.69
N GLU A 496 24.95 -3.07 10.21
CA GLU A 496 26.26 -3.11 9.53
C GLU A 496 26.74 -4.54 9.28
N ALA A 497 26.40 -5.48 10.17
CA ALA A 497 26.71 -6.89 9.98
C ALA A 497 25.89 -7.49 8.82
N PHE A 498 24.62 -7.11 8.69
CA PHE A 498 23.76 -7.49 7.57
C PHE A 498 24.27 -6.91 6.24
N HIS A 499 24.66 -5.63 6.21
CA HIS A 499 25.23 -4.95 5.03
C HIS A 499 26.55 -5.55 4.53
N ASN A 500 27.15 -6.51 5.25
CA ASN A 500 28.23 -7.30 4.66
C ASN A 500 27.78 -8.08 3.40
N LEU A 501 26.47 -8.30 3.25
CA LEU A 501 25.84 -8.83 2.05
C LEU A 501 26.18 -8.01 0.79
N ASP A 502 26.37 -6.69 0.92
CA ASP A 502 26.68 -5.77 -0.18
C ASP A 502 27.92 -6.19 -0.96
N ASN A 503 28.90 -6.78 -0.26
CA ASN A 503 30.15 -7.27 -0.85
C ASN A 503 29.95 -8.49 -1.76
N SER A 504 28.77 -9.11 -1.72
CA SER A 504 28.43 -10.33 -2.46
C SER A 504 27.29 -10.15 -3.45
N LEU A 505 26.78 -8.93 -3.64
CA LEU A 505 25.64 -8.66 -4.54
C LEU A 505 25.90 -9.08 -6.00
N SER A 506 27.16 -9.05 -6.43
CA SER A 506 27.57 -9.51 -7.76
C SER A 506 27.66 -11.03 -7.88
N ASN A 507 27.63 -11.77 -6.77
CA ASN A 507 27.67 -13.23 -6.78
C ASN A 507 26.27 -13.80 -6.57
N THR A 508 25.70 -14.39 -7.62
CA THR A 508 24.38 -15.03 -7.57
C THR A 508 24.43 -16.49 -7.11
N ASN A 509 25.63 -17.06 -6.89
CA ASN A 509 25.87 -18.47 -6.60
C ASN A 509 25.18 -19.42 -7.61
N GLY A 510 25.10 -19.00 -8.89
CA GLY A 510 24.50 -19.76 -9.97
C GLY A 510 22.96 -19.72 -10.01
N VAL A 511 22.33 -18.86 -9.21
CA VAL A 511 20.92 -18.51 -9.38
C VAL A 511 20.80 -17.53 -10.54
N ASP A 512 19.77 -17.72 -11.36
CA ASP A 512 19.42 -16.77 -12.42
C ASP A 512 18.66 -15.59 -11.80
N VAL A 513 19.33 -14.44 -11.68
CA VAL A 513 18.80 -13.27 -10.97
C VAL A 513 18.42 -12.19 -11.98
N THR A 514 17.18 -11.74 -11.89
CA THR A 514 16.65 -10.60 -12.64
C THR A 514 16.27 -9.48 -11.68
N VAL A 515 16.91 -8.32 -11.84
CA VAL A 515 16.61 -7.09 -11.11
C VAL A 515 15.62 -6.28 -11.92
N ILE A 516 14.50 -5.87 -11.32
CA ILE A 516 13.48 -5.03 -11.95
C ILE A 516 13.36 -3.77 -11.10
N ALA A 517 13.86 -2.65 -11.61
CA ALA A 517 13.89 -1.38 -10.91
C ALA A 517 12.81 -0.43 -11.46
N GLY A 518 12.04 0.19 -10.57
CA GLY A 518 11.25 1.36 -10.95
C GLY A 518 12.17 2.56 -11.20
N SER A 519 11.86 3.35 -12.21
CA SER A 519 12.63 4.52 -12.64
C SER A 519 11.71 5.53 -13.32
N GLY A 520 12.18 6.76 -13.49
CA GLY A 520 11.40 7.85 -14.09
C GLY A 520 10.44 8.51 -13.11
N ILE A 521 10.58 8.25 -11.81
CA ILE A 521 9.69 8.80 -10.77
C ILE A 521 10.53 9.56 -9.73
N PRO A 522 10.14 10.81 -9.37
CA PRO A 522 10.85 11.61 -8.37
C PRO A 522 10.87 10.87 -7.03
N THR A 523 12.08 10.63 -6.54
CA THR A 523 12.33 9.81 -5.35
C THR A 523 13.24 10.55 -4.40
N LEU A 524 12.96 10.50 -3.09
CA LEU A 524 13.75 11.19 -2.09
C LEU A 524 15.23 10.74 -2.14
N GLY A 525 16.13 11.68 -2.48
CA GLY A 525 17.57 11.44 -2.60
C GLY A 525 18.41 12.10 -1.51
N GLN A 526 17.93 13.21 -0.93
CA GLN A 526 18.63 13.91 0.15
C GLN A 526 17.66 14.67 1.04
N ILE A 527 17.86 14.53 2.36
CA ILE A 527 17.28 15.39 3.40
C ILE A 527 18.27 16.51 3.69
N ILE A 528 17.78 17.76 3.72
CA ILE A 528 18.59 18.95 3.95
C ILE A 528 18.07 19.66 5.21
N GLU A 529 18.95 19.90 6.19
CA GLU A 529 18.65 20.70 7.39
C GLU A 529 19.66 21.84 7.55
N LYS A 530 19.23 23.08 7.37
CA LYS A 530 20.10 24.25 7.53
C LYS A 530 19.66 25.06 8.74
N LYS A 531 20.56 25.26 9.69
CA LYS A 531 20.32 26.26 10.75
C LYS A 531 20.35 27.66 10.15
N THR A 532 19.22 28.34 10.26
CA THR A 532 19.01 29.69 9.75
C THR A 532 18.52 30.59 10.88
N THR A 533 18.71 31.89 10.72
CA THR A 533 18.19 32.90 11.64
C THR A 533 17.17 33.75 10.89
N SER A 534 15.96 33.85 11.44
CA SER A 534 14.90 34.70 10.87
C SER A 534 15.30 36.18 10.95
N LEU A 535 14.56 37.03 10.24
CA LEU A 535 14.73 38.49 10.31
C LEU A 535 14.64 39.05 11.74
N LEU A 536 13.94 38.34 12.65
CA LEU A 536 13.78 38.69 14.07
C LEU A 536 14.90 38.15 14.98
N GLY A 537 15.94 37.52 14.42
CA GLY A 537 17.06 36.98 15.20
C GLY A 537 16.79 35.61 15.84
N ILE A 538 15.64 34.98 15.55
CA ILE A 538 15.27 33.67 16.09
C ILE A 538 15.93 32.59 15.24
N GLN A 539 16.69 31.69 15.87
CA GLN A 539 17.27 30.53 15.19
C GLN A 539 16.24 29.43 14.99
N TYR A 540 16.21 28.86 13.79
CA TYR A 540 15.37 27.72 13.44
C TYR A 540 16.09 26.81 12.43
N VAL A 541 15.55 25.62 12.19
CA VAL A 541 16.09 24.67 11.22
C VAL A 541 15.21 24.68 9.97
N GLN A 542 15.75 25.21 8.88
CA GLN A 542 15.14 25.14 7.56
C GLN A 542 15.33 23.72 7.00
N LYS A 543 14.22 23.04 6.67
CA LYS A 543 14.19 21.67 6.12
C LYS A 543 13.87 21.67 4.63
N ASP A 544 14.61 20.91 3.84
CA ASP A 544 14.36 20.77 2.41
C ASP A 544 14.64 19.32 1.96
N ILE A 545 14.10 18.94 0.81
CA ILE A 545 14.36 17.64 0.17
C ILE A 545 14.85 17.84 -1.24
N LEU A 546 15.75 16.97 -1.70
CA LEU A 546 16.13 16.86 -3.10
C LEU A 546 15.66 15.51 -3.63
N ASN A 547 14.83 15.53 -4.68
CA ASN A 547 14.46 14.34 -5.43
C ASN A 547 15.52 13.96 -6.46
N ILE A 548 15.64 12.66 -6.69
CA ILE A 548 16.46 11.97 -7.70
C ILE A 548 15.63 10.88 -8.37
N ASN A 549 16.19 10.18 -9.35
CA ASN A 549 15.48 9.14 -10.08
C ASN A 549 15.28 7.89 -9.20
N GLY A 550 14.14 7.23 -9.34
CA GLY A 550 13.79 5.99 -8.63
C GLY A 550 12.33 5.61 -8.85
N ASP A 551 11.73 4.99 -7.84
CA ASP A 551 10.36 4.46 -7.86
C ASP A 551 9.42 5.10 -6.83
N LYS A 552 9.72 6.34 -6.39
CA LYS A 552 9.11 7.09 -5.27
C LYS A 552 9.63 6.69 -3.89
N THR A 553 10.13 5.47 -3.72
CA THR A 553 10.64 4.97 -2.43
C THR A 553 12.15 4.71 -2.45
N VAL A 554 12.63 3.98 -3.46
CA VAL A 554 13.98 3.47 -3.59
C VAL A 554 14.72 4.24 -4.69
N PRO A 555 15.82 4.92 -4.36
CA PRO A 555 16.67 5.56 -5.36
C PRO A 555 17.18 4.57 -6.41
N LEU A 556 17.16 4.97 -7.69
CA LEU A 556 17.43 4.11 -8.85
C LEU A 556 18.72 3.31 -8.71
N LEU A 557 19.85 3.95 -8.38
CA LEU A 557 21.15 3.27 -8.30
C LEU A 557 21.22 2.24 -7.14
N SER A 558 20.37 2.40 -6.12
CA SER A 558 20.23 1.41 -5.04
C SER A 558 19.41 0.21 -5.51
N ALA A 559 18.38 0.43 -6.34
CA ALA A 559 17.55 -0.63 -6.90
C ALA A 559 18.24 -1.41 -8.04
N SER A 560 18.89 -0.70 -8.97
CA SER A 560 19.48 -1.26 -10.17
C SER A 560 20.86 -1.86 -9.96
N LEU A 561 21.58 -1.42 -8.92
CA LEU A 561 22.99 -1.73 -8.69
C LEU A 561 23.93 -1.30 -9.84
N ILE A 562 23.47 -0.39 -10.72
CA ILE A 562 24.23 0.20 -11.81
C ILE A 562 24.27 1.72 -11.64
N ASP A 563 25.46 2.28 -11.84
CA ASP A 563 25.68 3.69 -12.16
C ASP A 563 26.45 3.74 -13.49
N SER A 564 25.70 3.99 -14.56
CA SER A 564 26.20 4.02 -15.94
C SER A 564 27.14 5.20 -16.18
N ASP A 565 26.88 6.34 -15.54
CA ASP A 565 27.68 7.56 -15.67
C ASP A 565 29.11 7.36 -15.15
N LYS A 566 29.27 6.49 -14.15
CA LYS A 566 30.58 6.15 -13.56
C LYS A 566 31.09 4.77 -13.95
N ASN A 567 30.42 4.09 -14.89
CA ASN A 567 30.75 2.73 -15.31
C ASN A 567 30.92 1.77 -14.12
N LYS A 568 29.98 1.82 -13.19
CA LYS A 568 30.00 1.08 -11.93
C LYS A 568 28.81 0.13 -11.89
N SER A 569 29.06 -1.13 -11.54
CA SER A 569 28.01 -2.13 -11.37
C SER A 569 28.34 -3.11 -10.25
N LEU A 570 27.33 -3.48 -9.46
CA LEU A 570 27.35 -4.58 -8.51
C LEU A 570 26.39 -5.72 -8.91
N LEU A 571 25.89 -5.73 -10.15
CA LEU A 571 24.98 -6.77 -10.63
C LEU A 571 25.65 -8.14 -10.79
N GLY A 572 26.93 -8.15 -11.19
CA GLY A 572 27.62 -9.39 -11.58
C GLY A 572 26.97 -10.04 -12.80
N ASP A 573 26.56 -11.30 -12.67
CA ASP A 573 25.91 -12.07 -13.73
C ASP A 573 24.38 -11.82 -13.82
N ALA A 574 23.82 -10.96 -12.96
CA ALA A 574 22.40 -10.64 -12.96
C ALA A 574 22.01 -9.71 -14.12
N GLU A 575 20.79 -9.87 -14.63
CA GLU A 575 20.18 -8.95 -15.59
C GLU A 575 19.41 -7.84 -14.85
N VAL A 576 19.29 -6.66 -15.48
CA VAL A 576 18.46 -5.56 -14.97
C VAL A 576 17.50 -5.04 -16.03
N PHE A 577 16.27 -4.74 -15.61
CA PHE A 577 15.23 -4.11 -16.42
C PHE A 577 14.58 -2.97 -15.66
N TYR A 578 14.04 -2.03 -16.40
CA TYR A 578 13.47 -0.80 -15.88
C TYR A 578 12.01 -0.65 -16.27
N THR A 579 11.19 -0.22 -15.32
CA THR A 579 9.78 0.09 -15.52
C THR A 579 9.48 1.48 -15.01
N ASN A 580 8.51 2.17 -15.61
CA ASN A 580 7.97 3.41 -15.07
C ASN A 580 6.75 3.10 -14.19
N GLN A 581 7.00 2.50 -13.03
CA GLN A 581 5.99 2.10 -12.06
C GLN A 581 6.40 2.58 -10.67
N GLU A 582 5.42 3.04 -9.89
CA GLU A 582 5.66 3.38 -8.49
C GLU A 582 5.99 2.11 -7.68
N HIS A 583 6.68 2.29 -6.55
CA HIS A 583 7.22 1.20 -5.73
C HIS A 583 6.19 0.09 -5.45
N GLY A 584 4.99 0.45 -4.96
CA GLY A 584 3.93 -0.52 -4.66
C GLY A 584 3.33 -1.19 -5.90
N GLU A 585 3.29 -0.48 -7.04
CA GLU A 585 2.72 -1.00 -8.28
C GLU A 585 3.55 -2.15 -8.85
N LEU A 586 4.87 -2.13 -8.65
CA LEU A 586 5.80 -3.19 -9.08
C LEU A 586 5.34 -4.59 -8.64
N ALA A 587 4.72 -4.69 -7.47
CA ALA A 587 4.21 -5.94 -6.90
C ALA A 587 2.68 -6.05 -6.86
N ALA A 588 1.94 -5.06 -7.39
CA ALA A 588 0.50 -5.11 -7.48
C ALA A 588 0.03 -5.45 -8.90
N SER A 589 0.65 -4.87 -9.94
CA SER A 589 0.22 -5.05 -11.33
C SER A 589 1.29 -4.59 -12.34
N GLY A 590 0.95 -4.53 -13.63
CA GLY A 590 1.74 -3.81 -14.62
C GLY A 590 2.91 -4.56 -15.26
N SER A 591 3.85 -3.80 -15.80
CA SER A 591 4.90 -4.29 -16.71
C SER A 591 5.95 -5.15 -16.00
N ALA A 592 6.24 -4.88 -14.72
CA ALA A 592 7.14 -5.70 -13.90
C ALA A 592 6.67 -7.16 -13.77
N LEU A 593 5.41 -7.40 -13.38
CA LEU A 593 4.86 -8.75 -13.27
C LEU A 593 4.72 -9.44 -14.63
N ASN A 594 4.41 -8.69 -15.69
CA ASN A 594 4.41 -9.22 -17.05
C ASN A 594 5.80 -9.67 -17.51
N LEU A 595 6.86 -8.96 -17.12
CA LEU A 595 8.23 -9.35 -17.42
C LEU A 595 8.59 -10.65 -16.70
N VAL A 596 8.28 -10.74 -15.40
CA VAL A 596 8.48 -11.96 -14.60
C VAL A 596 7.79 -13.14 -15.29
N LYS A 597 6.52 -12.98 -15.68
CA LYS A 597 5.77 -14.03 -16.40
C LYS A 597 6.48 -14.44 -17.70
N ASN A 598 6.89 -13.50 -18.55
CA ASN A 598 7.54 -13.82 -19.81
C ASN A 598 8.83 -14.63 -19.58
N ILE A 599 9.65 -14.24 -18.61
CA ILE A 599 10.89 -14.94 -18.26
C ILE A 599 10.60 -16.34 -17.68
N LEU A 600 9.57 -16.47 -16.82
CA LEU A 600 9.16 -17.77 -16.28
C LEU A 600 8.70 -18.74 -17.38
N GLU A 601 8.04 -18.22 -18.43
CA GLU A 601 7.58 -18.97 -19.60
C GLU A 601 8.66 -19.19 -20.67
N GLY A 602 9.88 -18.66 -20.46
CA GLY A 602 10.99 -18.78 -21.43
C GLY A 602 10.76 -17.97 -22.71
N ARG A 603 10.09 -16.82 -22.61
CA ARG A 603 9.89 -15.88 -23.70
C ARG A 603 10.92 -14.75 -23.62
N ASP A 604 11.58 -14.46 -24.72
CA ASP A 604 12.60 -13.41 -24.81
C ASP A 604 12.01 -12.01 -25.12
N GLN A 605 10.69 -11.92 -25.32
CA GLN A 605 10.03 -10.65 -25.64
C GLN A 605 9.82 -9.82 -24.37
N LEU A 606 10.37 -8.59 -24.37
CA LEU A 606 10.05 -7.62 -23.33
C LEU A 606 8.59 -7.17 -23.44
N PRO A 607 7.84 -7.11 -22.33
CA PRO A 607 6.53 -6.47 -22.31
C PRO A 607 6.62 -4.99 -22.70
N ASP A 608 5.48 -4.42 -23.07
CA ASP A 608 5.35 -2.96 -23.20
C ASP A 608 5.73 -2.28 -21.87
N ASP A 609 6.32 -1.10 -21.96
CA ASP A 609 6.80 -0.28 -20.84
C ASP A 609 7.92 -0.89 -19.98
N VAL A 610 8.61 -1.93 -20.49
CA VAL A 610 9.85 -2.47 -19.94
C VAL A 610 11.04 -2.09 -20.81
N LEU A 611 12.06 -1.47 -20.22
CA LEU A 611 13.27 -1.03 -20.91
C LEU A 611 14.52 -1.67 -20.32
N THR A 612 15.61 -1.66 -21.10
CA THR A 612 16.97 -2.03 -20.65
C THR A 612 17.78 -0.81 -20.18
N GLU A 613 17.24 0.38 -20.34
CA GLU A 613 17.78 1.65 -19.85
C GLU A 613 16.73 2.33 -18.97
N PRO A 614 17.13 3.10 -17.94
CA PRO A 614 16.19 3.73 -17.02
C PRO A 614 15.38 4.83 -17.69
N TYR A 615 14.14 5.00 -17.24
CA TYR A 615 13.33 6.18 -17.56
C TYR A 615 13.91 7.41 -16.86
N SER A 616 13.85 8.58 -17.49
CA SER A 616 14.12 9.86 -16.82
C SER A 616 12.83 10.46 -16.27
N PHE A 617 12.96 11.31 -15.25
CA PHE A 617 11.87 12.13 -14.74
C PHE A 617 12.15 13.61 -15.01
N SER A 618 11.09 14.37 -15.24
CA SER A 618 11.07 15.83 -15.29
C SER A 618 9.84 16.31 -14.51
N GLY A 619 9.88 17.52 -13.99
CA GLY A 619 8.82 18.05 -13.16
C GLY A 619 9.28 19.20 -12.28
N THR A 620 8.33 19.79 -11.57
CA THR A 620 8.57 20.93 -10.70
C THR A 620 8.18 20.60 -9.26
N GLN A 621 9.14 20.71 -8.33
CA GLN A 621 8.89 20.64 -6.91
C GLN A 621 8.64 22.04 -6.34
N VAL A 622 7.53 22.22 -5.66
CA VAL A 622 7.24 23.41 -4.87
C VAL A 622 7.28 23.09 -3.39
N SER A 623 7.80 24.00 -2.57
CA SER A 623 7.86 23.78 -1.12
C SER A 623 7.67 25.04 -0.31
N VAL A 624 7.13 24.85 0.89
CA VAL A 624 6.89 25.90 1.89
C VAL A 624 7.31 25.46 3.28
N HIS A 625 7.63 26.44 4.12
CA HIS A 625 7.87 26.27 5.55
C HIS A 625 6.70 26.81 6.36
N SER A 626 6.46 26.23 7.54
CA SER A 626 5.41 26.71 8.43
C SER A 626 5.63 28.17 8.85
N PRO A 627 4.57 28.91 9.23
CA PRO A 627 3.20 28.46 9.51
C PRO A 627 2.23 28.68 8.34
N VAL A 628 2.43 27.96 7.24
CA VAL A 628 1.59 28.02 6.05
C VAL A 628 1.29 26.63 5.52
N ASN A 629 0.06 26.45 5.04
CA ASN A 629 -0.35 25.33 4.22
C ASN A 629 -0.26 25.71 2.73
N ILE A 630 0.08 24.74 1.88
CA ILE A 630 0.15 24.91 0.43
C ILE A 630 -0.93 24.05 -0.22
N ASN A 631 -1.74 24.67 -1.07
CA ASN A 631 -2.82 24.03 -1.82
C ASN A 631 -2.60 24.31 -3.31
N VAL A 632 -2.48 23.27 -4.13
CA VAL A 632 -2.24 23.39 -5.57
C VAL A 632 -3.46 22.90 -6.34
N TYR A 633 -3.85 23.65 -7.36
CA TYR A 633 -4.98 23.35 -8.23
C TYR A 633 -4.53 23.33 -9.69
N ASP A 634 -4.92 22.30 -10.44
CA ASP A 634 -4.72 22.27 -11.89
C ASP A 634 -5.84 23.01 -12.66
N ALA A 635 -5.76 23.03 -13.99
CA ALA A 635 -6.76 23.68 -14.85
C ALA A 635 -8.16 23.01 -14.82
N SER A 636 -8.25 21.78 -14.32
CA SER A 636 -9.50 21.03 -14.15
C SER A 636 -10.06 21.12 -12.72
N ASP A 637 -9.44 21.95 -11.86
CA ASP A 637 -9.76 22.10 -10.44
C ASP A 637 -9.50 20.83 -9.62
N ASN A 638 -8.65 19.91 -10.12
CA ASN A 638 -8.11 18.85 -9.27
C ASN A 638 -7.12 19.46 -8.27
N HIS A 639 -7.09 18.90 -7.07
CA HIS A 639 -6.39 19.49 -5.93
C HIS A 639 -5.32 18.56 -5.34
N THR A 640 -4.16 19.13 -5.02
CA THR A 640 -3.11 18.49 -4.22
C THR A 640 -2.73 19.39 -3.07
N GLY A 641 -2.87 18.88 -1.84
CA GLY A 641 -2.71 19.68 -0.63
C GLY A 641 -3.50 19.13 0.56
N PRO A 642 -3.49 19.83 1.70
CA PRO A 642 -4.25 19.44 2.88
C PRO A 642 -5.77 19.51 2.65
N THR A 643 -6.50 18.58 3.26
CA THR A 643 -7.96 18.52 3.30
C THR A 643 -8.49 19.21 4.56
N SER A 644 -9.80 19.42 4.64
CA SER A 644 -10.45 20.02 5.80
C SER A 644 -10.27 19.26 7.12
N ASN A 645 -9.87 17.98 7.05
CA ASN A 645 -9.71 17.11 8.21
C ASN A 645 -8.27 17.10 8.76
N GLY A 646 -7.34 17.81 8.10
CA GLY A 646 -5.92 17.81 8.46
C GLY A 646 -5.07 16.78 7.72
N ASP A 647 -5.70 15.82 7.02
CA ASP A 647 -5.04 14.91 6.06
C ASP A 647 -4.64 15.65 4.79
N PHE A 648 -4.05 14.98 3.81
CA PHE A 648 -3.79 15.51 2.48
C PHE A 648 -4.26 14.59 1.36
N GLU A 649 -4.42 15.14 0.18
CA GLU A 649 -4.79 14.42 -1.05
C GLU A 649 -3.87 14.82 -2.21
N THR A 650 -3.78 13.95 -3.22
CA THR A 650 -2.97 14.13 -4.44
C THR A 650 -3.83 13.88 -5.69
N ASN A 651 -4.93 14.61 -5.85
CA ASN A 651 -5.88 14.38 -6.94
C ASN A 651 -5.39 14.92 -8.29
N ILE A 652 -4.36 15.77 -8.31
CA ILE A 652 -3.68 16.15 -9.56
C ILE A 652 -2.89 14.93 -10.06
N PRO A 653 -3.17 14.41 -11.28
CA PRO A 653 -2.49 13.23 -11.81
C PRO A 653 -0.97 13.42 -11.83
N GLY A 654 -0.20 12.45 -11.32
CA GLY A 654 1.26 12.50 -11.28
C GLY A 654 1.85 13.44 -10.24
N SER A 655 1.02 14.14 -9.44
CA SER A 655 1.50 14.95 -8.33
C SER A 655 1.81 14.11 -7.08
N THR A 656 2.66 14.63 -6.20
CA THR A 656 2.91 14.04 -4.89
C THR A 656 2.81 15.09 -3.79
N TYR A 657 2.59 14.65 -2.55
CA TYR A 657 2.61 15.50 -1.36
C TYR A 657 3.47 14.83 -0.30
N ASP A 658 4.39 15.60 0.30
CA ASP A 658 5.30 15.09 1.31
C ASP A 658 5.63 16.14 2.37
N THR A 659 6.09 15.71 3.55
CA THR A 659 6.37 16.59 4.69
C THR A 659 7.68 16.24 5.40
N LEU A 660 8.36 17.25 5.95
CA LEU A 660 9.40 17.11 6.97
C LEU A 660 9.03 18.01 8.16
N ASP A 661 8.39 17.42 9.17
CA ASP A 661 7.67 18.12 10.23
C ASP A 661 6.73 19.20 9.66
N ASP A 662 7.18 20.45 9.71
CA ASP A 662 6.44 21.66 9.43
C ASP A 662 6.65 22.15 7.97
N ALA A 663 7.65 21.61 7.27
CA ALA A 663 7.90 21.87 5.85
C ALA A 663 7.07 20.93 4.97
N LYS A 664 6.52 21.46 3.87
CA LYS A 664 5.63 20.74 2.95
C LYS A 664 6.18 20.83 1.53
N PHE A 665 6.09 19.74 0.79
CA PHE A 665 6.66 19.56 -0.54
C PHE A 665 5.61 18.98 -1.46
N ILE A 666 5.43 19.56 -2.63
CA ILE A 666 4.57 19.03 -3.68
C ILE A 666 5.39 18.90 -4.95
N PHE A 667 5.41 17.71 -5.56
CA PHE A 667 5.95 17.53 -6.90
C PHE A 667 4.80 17.63 -7.91
N LEU A 668 5.04 18.34 -9.02
CA LEU A 668 4.06 18.59 -10.09
C LEU A 668 4.66 18.13 -11.43
N PRO A 669 3.88 17.48 -12.29
CA PRO A 669 4.29 17.21 -13.67
C PRO A 669 4.52 18.50 -14.46
N ASP A 670 5.49 18.48 -15.38
CA ASP A 670 5.81 19.61 -16.27
C ASP A 670 4.90 19.64 -17.51
N ASP A 671 3.59 19.70 -17.30
CA ASP A 671 2.61 19.63 -18.40
C ASP A 671 1.47 20.66 -18.29
N GLY A 672 1.57 21.61 -17.34
CA GLY A 672 0.41 22.42 -16.98
C GLY A 672 0.68 23.79 -16.35
N VAL A 673 -0.43 24.49 -16.15
CA VAL A 673 -0.49 25.73 -15.38
C VAL A 673 -1.22 25.43 -14.08
N TYR A 674 -0.58 25.74 -12.96
CA TYR A 674 -1.03 25.43 -11.62
C TYR A 674 -1.31 26.70 -10.84
N THR A 675 -2.45 26.75 -10.16
CA THR A 675 -2.75 27.79 -9.18
C THR A 675 -2.30 27.31 -7.81
N ILE A 676 -1.36 28.02 -7.20
CA ILE A 676 -0.84 27.69 -5.87
C ILE A 676 -1.39 28.72 -4.88
N LYS A 677 -2.04 28.24 -3.82
CA LYS A 677 -2.60 29.05 -2.75
C LYS A 677 -1.92 28.72 -1.43
N PHE A 678 -1.67 29.76 -0.65
CA PHE A 678 -1.02 29.69 0.64
C PHE A 678 -1.99 30.14 1.73
N GLU A 679 -2.20 29.29 2.73
CA GLU A 679 -3.12 29.53 3.83
C GLU A 679 -2.36 29.58 5.16
N ALA A 680 -2.40 30.73 5.83
CA ALA A 680 -1.71 30.93 7.10
C ALA A 680 -2.32 30.03 8.20
N THR A 681 -1.48 29.28 8.90
CA THR A 681 -1.89 28.49 10.07
C THR A 681 -1.56 29.19 11.39
N ASP A 682 -0.64 30.15 11.37
CA ASP A 682 -0.26 31.01 12.49
C ASP A 682 0.37 32.32 11.97
N GLN A 683 0.69 33.25 12.86
CA GLN A 683 1.47 34.45 12.54
C GLN A 683 2.95 34.13 12.39
N GLY A 684 3.63 34.77 11.44
CA GLY A 684 5.06 34.58 11.23
C GLY A 684 5.53 35.06 9.87
N SER A 685 6.45 34.31 9.27
CA SER A 685 6.83 34.41 7.87
C SER A 685 7.01 33.01 7.30
N PHE A 686 6.96 32.89 5.97
CA PHE A 686 7.29 31.64 5.28
C PHE A 686 8.24 31.89 4.12
N ASP A 687 9.00 30.86 3.77
CA ASP A 687 9.74 30.81 2.52
C ASP A 687 8.94 29.95 1.52
N PHE A 688 8.95 30.37 0.25
CA PHE A 688 8.41 29.59 -0.86
C PHE A 688 9.53 29.28 -1.85
N LYS A 689 9.64 28.01 -2.26
CA LYS A 689 10.69 27.55 -3.17
C LYS A 689 10.08 26.78 -4.33
N ILE A 690 10.63 26.99 -5.52
CA ILE A 690 10.31 26.26 -6.74
C ILE A 690 11.61 25.66 -7.25
N ARG A 691 11.62 24.36 -7.52
CA ARG A 691 12.75 23.63 -8.07
C ARG A 691 12.31 22.86 -9.30
N SER A 692 12.97 23.10 -10.43
CA SER A 692 12.66 22.44 -11.70
C SER A 692 13.66 21.33 -11.99
N TYR A 693 13.16 20.22 -12.54
CA TYR A 693 13.92 19.04 -12.88
C TYR A 693 13.77 18.73 -14.37
N GLU A 694 14.88 18.56 -15.07
CA GLU A 694 14.90 18.04 -16.44
C GLU A 694 15.89 16.87 -16.49
N ASP A 695 15.46 15.74 -17.08
CA ASP A 695 16.27 14.54 -17.24
C ASP A 695 17.02 14.11 -15.97
N ASN A 696 16.29 14.03 -14.84
CA ASN A 696 16.79 13.69 -13.50
C ASN A 696 17.64 14.74 -12.80
N VAL A 697 17.94 15.87 -13.44
CA VAL A 697 18.83 16.91 -12.90
C VAL A 697 18.01 18.10 -12.45
N ASN A 698 18.28 18.60 -11.24
CA ASN A 698 17.79 19.91 -10.83
C ASN A 698 18.46 21.01 -11.68
N THR A 699 17.68 21.64 -12.56
CA THR A 699 18.15 22.66 -13.52
C THR A 699 18.00 24.08 -13.00
N SER A 700 17.05 24.34 -12.09
CA SER A 700 16.75 25.67 -11.59
C SER A 700 16.17 25.63 -10.17
N THR A 701 16.48 26.65 -9.37
CA THR A 701 15.87 26.88 -8.06
C THR A 701 15.53 28.36 -7.92
N VAL A 702 14.25 28.64 -7.67
CA VAL A 702 13.68 29.96 -7.42
C VAL A 702 13.25 30.03 -5.97
N LEU A 703 13.54 31.14 -5.29
CA LEU A 703 13.30 31.30 -3.86
C LEU A 703 12.60 32.64 -3.57
N TYR A 704 11.61 32.61 -2.68
CA TYR A 704 10.95 33.76 -2.10
C TYR A 704 11.12 33.67 -0.59
N ASN A 705 11.91 34.56 0.00
CA ASN A 705 12.26 34.48 1.42
C ASN A 705 11.42 35.41 2.29
N ASP A 706 11.18 34.99 3.53
CA ASP A 706 10.63 35.82 4.61
C ASP A 706 9.31 36.53 4.23
N ILE A 707 8.40 35.85 3.53
CA ILE A 707 7.09 36.41 3.16
C ILE A 707 6.25 36.57 4.43
N PRO A 708 5.84 37.80 4.82
CA PRO A 708 5.12 38.03 6.07
C PRO A 708 3.74 37.36 6.09
N LEU A 709 3.40 36.73 7.21
CA LEU A 709 2.10 36.10 7.46
C LEU A 709 1.43 36.65 8.71
N THR A 710 0.18 37.05 8.53
CA THR A 710 -0.80 37.18 9.61
C THR A 710 -1.89 36.14 9.43
N VAL A 711 -2.72 35.91 10.46
CA VAL A 711 -3.84 34.96 10.37
C VAL A 711 -4.90 35.31 9.30
N SER A 712 -4.90 36.56 8.82
CA SER A 712 -5.78 37.01 7.73
C SER A 712 -5.11 36.94 6.35
N THR A 713 -3.79 36.73 6.30
CA THR A 713 -3.03 36.80 5.06
C THR A 713 -3.40 35.64 4.14
N LYS A 714 -3.69 35.98 2.87
CA LYS A 714 -3.87 35.03 1.78
C LYS A 714 -2.85 35.36 0.71
N ALA A 715 -2.06 34.36 0.31
CA ALA A 715 -1.16 34.52 -0.82
C ALA A 715 -1.48 33.50 -1.91
N GLN A 716 -1.21 33.87 -3.16
CA GLN A 716 -1.39 32.98 -4.30
C GLN A 716 -0.41 33.30 -5.41
N THR A 717 -0.12 32.30 -6.24
CA THR A 717 0.62 32.49 -7.49
C THR A 717 0.12 31.53 -8.56
N VAL A 718 0.47 31.81 -9.81
CA VAL A 718 0.16 30.96 -10.97
C VAL A 718 1.47 30.50 -11.56
N LEU A 719 1.78 29.22 -11.40
CA LEU A 719 2.99 28.58 -11.91
C LEU A 719 2.68 27.92 -13.25
N ASP A 720 3.33 28.38 -14.31
CA ASP A 720 3.37 27.68 -15.60
C ASP A 720 4.67 26.88 -15.67
N THR A 721 4.59 25.55 -15.58
CA THR A 721 5.77 24.67 -15.56
C THR A 721 6.48 24.62 -16.92
N LEU A 722 5.84 25.09 -17.99
CA LEU A 722 6.45 25.19 -19.32
C LEU A 722 7.12 26.55 -19.55
N SER A 723 7.00 27.48 -18.60
CA SER A 723 7.59 28.81 -18.65
C SER A 723 8.90 28.86 -17.85
N SER A 724 9.92 29.49 -18.43
CA SER A 724 11.16 29.81 -17.71
C SER A 724 11.05 31.07 -16.84
N GLN A 725 9.93 31.79 -16.90
CA GLN A 725 9.71 32.98 -16.08
C GLN A 725 9.19 32.57 -14.70
N PRO A 726 9.88 32.97 -13.61
CA PRO A 726 9.37 32.79 -12.26
C PRO A 726 8.01 33.48 -12.06
N PRO A 727 7.08 32.87 -11.32
CA PRO A 727 5.74 33.41 -11.16
C PRO A 727 5.68 34.48 -10.05
N ILE A 728 4.98 35.60 -10.27
CA ILE A 728 4.84 36.64 -9.23
C ILE A 728 3.93 36.12 -8.10
N LEU A 729 4.37 36.26 -6.86
CA LEU A 729 3.54 35.93 -5.69
C LEU A 729 2.67 37.11 -5.29
N GLN A 730 1.35 36.94 -5.34
CA GLN A 730 0.36 37.94 -4.96
C GLN A 730 -0.03 37.74 -3.50
N VAL A 731 0.04 38.80 -2.68
CA VAL A 731 -0.26 38.76 -1.24
C VAL A 731 -1.37 39.75 -0.91
N ASP A 732 -2.48 39.23 -0.38
CA ASP A 732 -3.55 39.94 0.31
C ASP A 732 -3.26 39.83 1.82
N GLN A 733 -2.72 40.89 2.42
CA GLN A 733 -2.18 40.86 3.77
C GLN A 733 -3.30 40.91 4.82
N ASP A 734 -4.38 41.65 4.56
CA ASP A 734 -5.50 41.86 5.49
C ASP A 734 -6.71 40.94 5.22
N GLY A 735 -6.66 40.13 4.16
CA GLY A 735 -7.67 39.14 3.81
C GLY A 735 -8.95 39.76 3.23
N ASN A 736 -8.90 41.00 2.75
CA ASN A 736 -10.07 41.73 2.26
C ASN A 736 -10.48 41.35 0.82
N GLY A 737 -9.69 40.50 0.15
CA GLY A 737 -9.88 40.08 -1.24
C GLY A 737 -9.20 40.98 -2.27
N THR A 738 -8.40 41.96 -1.84
CA THR A 738 -7.60 42.84 -2.69
C THR A 738 -6.13 42.53 -2.48
N ILE A 739 -5.35 42.48 -3.57
CA ILE A 739 -3.90 42.27 -3.47
C ILE A 739 -3.23 43.55 -2.97
N ASP A 740 -2.51 43.44 -1.85
CA ASP A 740 -1.75 44.53 -1.24
C ASP A 740 -0.35 44.64 -1.81
N SER A 741 0.29 43.50 -2.11
CA SER A 741 1.66 43.45 -2.61
C SER A 741 1.92 42.30 -3.58
N ASN A 742 2.89 42.53 -4.48
CA ASN A 742 3.46 41.53 -5.37
C ASN A 742 4.90 41.28 -4.95
N ILE A 743 5.26 40.03 -4.69
CA ILE A 743 6.59 39.60 -4.29
C ILE A 743 7.26 38.92 -5.48
N GLU A 744 8.39 39.47 -5.89
CA GLU A 744 9.28 38.90 -6.91
C GLU A 744 10.25 37.90 -6.27
N PRO A 745 10.84 36.98 -7.05
CA PRO A 745 11.88 36.10 -6.57
C PRO A 745 13.02 36.87 -5.90
N THR A 746 13.55 36.30 -4.83
CA THR A 746 14.75 36.80 -4.17
C THR A 746 15.98 36.18 -4.85
N ASP A 747 17.02 36.97 -5.14
CA ASP A 747 18.32 36.37 -5.50
C ASP A 747 18.83 35.61 -4.27
N GLU A 748 19.56 34.50 -4.44
CA GLU A 748 20.10 33.69 -3.32
C GLU A 748 20.95 34.50 -2.30
N ASN A 749 21.25 35.78 -2.58
CA ASN A 749 21.98 36.72 -1.72
C ASN A 749 21.28 38.08 -1.46
N SER A 750 20.02 38.29 -1.85
CA SER A 750 19.32 39.57 -1.58
C SER A 750 18.24 39.44 -0.51
N THR A 751 17.95 40.55 0.18
CA THR A 751 16.79 40.68 1.07
C THR A 751 15.59 41.11 0.22
N PRO A 752 14.37 40.59 0.46
CA PRO A 752 13.20 40.98 -0.33
C PRO A 752 12.97 42.49 -0.21
N THR A 753 12.93 43.18 -1.35
CA THR A 753 12.54 44.59 -1.40
C THR A 753 11.05 44.65 -1.67
N ILE A 754 10.27 45.02 -0.66
CA ILE A 754 8.85 45.34 -0.83
C ILE A 754 8.77 46.61 -1.66
N ALA A 755 8.32 46.52 -2.91
CA ALA A 755 8.00 47.68 -3.72
C ALA A 755 6.59 48.17 -3.33
N PRO A 756 6.42 49.39 -2.77
CA PRO A 756 5.09 49.92 -2.52
C PRO A 756 4.39 50.22 -3.84
N THR A 757 3.21 49.64 -4.06
CA THR A 757 2.31 50.04 -5.13
C THR A 757 1.89 51.49 -4.92
N THR A 758 2.08 52.34 -5.94
CA THR A 758 1.73 53.76 -5.91
C THR A 758 0.27 53.98 -5.52
N ALA A 759 0.05 54.78 -4.47
CA ALA A 759 -1.27 55.20 -4.02
C ALA A 759 -2.07 55.93 -5.12
N PRO A 760 -3.40 55.81 -5.16
CA PRO A 760 -4.23 56.54 -6.11
C PRO A 760 -4.15 58.04 -5.82
N THR A 761 -4.02 58.82 -6.90
CA THR A 761 -3.90 60.27 -6.87
C THR A 761 -5.19 60.91 -6.34
N SER A 762 -5.23 61.26 -5.05
CA SER A 762 -6.26 62.15 -4.51
C SER A 762 -5.78 63.60 -4.58
N SER A 763 -6.35 64.35 -5.51
CA SER A 763 -6.19 65.81 -5.61
C SER A 763 -6.86 66.51 -4.43
N SER A 764 -6.09 67.20 -3.60
CA SER A 764 -6.61 68.27 -2.72
C SER A 764 -5.63 69.42 -2.60
N THR A 765 -6.12 70.60 -3.00
CA THR A 765 -5.40 71.87 -3.13
C THR A 765 -5.26 72.61 -1.78
N SER A 766 -4.11 73.26 -1.59
CA SER A 766 -3.77 74.37 -0.65
C SER A 766 -3.87 74.09 0.87
N THR A 767 -2.94 74.49 1.72
CA THR A 767 -2.38 75.86 1.83
C THR A 767 -1.07 75.85 2.63
N SER A 768 -0.15 76.74 2.25
CA SER A 768 1.16 77.00 2.84
C SER A 768 1.12 77.49 4.30
N THR A 769 2.07 77.06 5.12
CA THR A 769 2.70 77.95 6.12
C THR A 769 4.14 77.49 6.40
N SER A 770 5.09 78.40 6.17
CA SER A 770 6.53 78.27 6.43
C SER A 770 6.88 78.55 7.89
N MET A 771 7.93 77.90 8.42
CA MET A 771 9.00 78.60 9.16
C MET A 771 10.26 77.70 9.38
N SER A 772 11.39 78.23 8.89
CA SER A 772 12.82 78.15 9.28
C SER A 772 13.16 77.54 10.66
N THR A 773 14.34 77.00 11.00
CA THR A 773 15.74 76.87 10.50
C THR A 773 16.42 75.96 11.56
N THR A 774 17.47 75.16 11.33
CA THR A 774 18.89 75.58 11.30
C THR A 774 19.80 74.37 11.06
N THR A 775 20.87 74.62 10.31
CA THR A 775 22.05 73.80 9.98
C THR A 775 23.03 73.61 11.15
N SER A 776 23.71 72.44 11.21
CA SER A 776 25.19 72.36 11.31
C SER A 776 25.69 70.91 11.34
N THR A 777 26.50 70.53 10.34
CA THR A 777 27.50 69.46 10.40
C THR A 777 28.72 69.92 11.22
N PRO A 778 29.54 68.99 11.75
CA PRO A 778 30.83 68.77 11.11
C PRO A 778 31.33 67.30 11.14
N THR A 779 32.19 67.01 10.15
CA THR A 779 32.95 65.78 9.90
C THR A 779 34.39 65.89 10.49
N PRO A 780 35.33 64.95 10.22
CA PRO A 780 35.89 63.87 11.06
C PRO A 780 37.35 64.13 11.51
N ILE A 781 38.12 63.08 11.95
CA ILE A 781 39.62 62.82 11.82
C ILE A 781 40.20 62.04 13.06
N PRO A 782 41.31 61.23 13.00
CA PRO A 782 41.29 59.76 12.85
C PRO A 782 42.42 59.04 13.70
N ILE A 783 42.90 57.87 13.23
CA ILE A 783 44.26 57.26 13.39
C ILE A 783 44.50 56.33 14.61
N SER A 784 44.78 55.04 14.37
CA SER A 784 46.17 54.51 14.33
C SER A 784 46.25 52.99 14.09
N THR A 785 47.41 52.62 13.56
CA THR A 785 47.90 51.44 12.85
C THR A 785 48.55 50.39 13.78
N LEU A 786 48.66 49.11 13.35
CA LEU A 786 49.89 48.28 13.50
C LEU A 786 49.85 46.92 12.74
N ILE A 787 50.52 46.95 11.59
CA ILE A 787 51.39 46.03 10.78
C ILE A 787 51.69 44.55 11.20
N ALA A 788 51.46 43.63 10.21
CA ALA A 788 52.25 42.51 9.57
C ALA A 788 53.22 41.58 10.37
N LYS A 789 53.41 40.28 10.06
CA LYS A 789 53.89 39.54 8.83
C LYS A 789 53.55 38.02 8.98
N SER A 790 53.52 37.12 7.97
CA SER A 790 54.52 36.82 6.92
C SER A 790 53.99 36.00 5.70
N ASN A 791 54.52 36.35 4.52
CA ASN A 791 55.06 35.59 3.37
C ASN A 791 54.58 34.16 3.00
N ASP A 792 54.65 33.68 1.76
CA ASP A 792 54.73 34.18 0.37
C ASP A 792 54.99 32.92 -0.51
N THR A 793 54.30 32.72 -1.66
CA THR A 793 54.85 32.25 -2.96
C THR A 793 53.77 31.83 -3.99
N LEU A 794 53.54 32.73 -4.96
CA LEU A 794 53.53 32.60 -6.44
C LEU A 794 53.23 31.21 -7.07
N ILE A 795 52.41 31.07 -8.14
CA ILE A 795 52.70 31.47 -9.54
C ILE A 795 51.42 31.84 -10.34
N LYS A 796 51.61 32.90 -11.15
CA LYS A 796 50.87 33.51 -12.28
C LYS A 796 50.08 32.57 -13.24
N LYS A 797 48.94 33.02 -13.78
CA LYS A 797 48.84 33.76 -15.07
C LYS A 797 47.42 34.21 -15.42
N GLU A 798 47.34 35.47 -15.83
CA GLU A 798 46.25 36.22 -16.45
C GLU A 798 46.10 35.93 -17.96
N ASP A 799 44.86 36.10 -18.40
CA ASP A 799 44.37 36.88 -19.57
C ASP A 799 44.26 36.32 -21.01
N ASP A 800 43.07 36.68 -21.54
CA ASP A 800 42.65 37.06 -22.90
C ASP A 800 42.57 35.95 -23.97
N ASN A 801 41.50 35.85 -24.78
CA ASN A 801 40.92 36.93 -25.57
C ASN A 801 39.60 36.49 -26.25
N ALA A 802 38.79 37.48 -26.61
CA ALA A 802 37.55 37.38 -27.35
C ALA A 802 37.76 37.32 -28.88
N GLN A 803 36.82 36.72 -29.62
CA GLN A 803 36.00 37.36 -30.67
C GLN A 803 35.54 36.40 -31.80
N THR A 804 34.21 36.37 -31.96
CA THR A 804 33.39 36.36 -33.20
C THR A 804 33.68 35.36 -34.33
N GLN A 805 32.62 34.61 -34.72
CA GLN A 805 32.07 34.72 -36.08
C GLN A 805 30.65 34.14 -36.19
N THR A 806 29.75 34.98 -36.70
CA THR A 806 28.40 34.69 -37.22
C THR A 806 28.45 33.97 -38.56
N THR A 807 27.50 33.08 -38.84
CA THR A 807 26.93 32.90 -40.20
C THR A 807 25.54 32.24 -40.16
N ASP A 808 24.57 33.04 -40.57
CA ASP A 808 23.37 32.82 -41.40
C ASP A 808 22.51 31.55 -41.38
N VAL A 809 21.21 31.88 -41.29
CA VAL A 809 19.97 31.14 -41.52
C VAL A 809 19.66 31.03 -43.02
N LYS A 810 19.20 29.85 -43.48
CA LYS A 810 18.09 29.73 -44.46
C LYS A 810 17.67 28.28 -44.72
N GLY A 811 16.37 28.02 -44.68
CA GLY A 811 15.77 26.86 -45.37
C GLY A 811 14.47 26.34 -44.76
N ALA A 812 13.36 27.08 -44.93
CA ALA A 812 12.01 26.54 -44.80
C ALA A 812 11.37 26.45 -46.20
N SER A 813 10.74 25.32 -46.54
CA SER A 813 9.47 25.25 -47.28
C SER A 813 9.01 23.80 -47.50
N ASP A 814 7.82 23.51 -46.97
CA ASP A 814 6.68 22.82 -47.59
C ASP A 814 6.82 21.41 -48.21
N VAL A 815 6.10 20.46 -47.62
CA VAL A 815 5.19 19.55 -48.36
C VAL A 815 3.92 19.32 -47.54
N ALA A 816 2.77 19.72 -48.11
CA ALA A 816 1.44 19.26 -47.75
C ALA A 816 1.07 18.02 -48.58
N ASP A 817 0.32 17.07 -48.01
CA ASP A 817 -1.05 16.67 -48.44
C ASP A 817 -1.40 15.19 -48.15
N LYS A 818 -2.56 15.01 -47.50
CA LYS A 818 -3.56 13.90 -47.51
C LYS A 818 -3.19 12.42 -47.34
N SER A 819 -3.84 11.78 -46.33
CA SER A 819 -4.97 10.83 -46.52
C SER A 819 -5.45 10.31 -45.14
N SER A 820 -6.65 10.69 -44.68
CA SER A 820 -7.95 9.97 -44.77
C SER A 820 -8.14 8.83 -43.76
N GLY A 821 -9.14 8.97 -42.86
CA GLY A 821 -9.62 7.88 -42.03
C GLY A 821 -10.56 8.30 -40.88
N LYS A 822 -11.68 8.96 -41.21
CA LYS A 822 -12.83 9.09 -40.28
C LYS A 822 -13.56 7.74 -40.22
N ASP A 823 -13.82 7.25 -39.01
CA ASP A 823 -15.11 6.69 -38.52
C ASP A 823 -14.89 5.64 -37.43
N LYS A 824 -15.22 5.99 -36.18
CA LYS A 824 -15.80 5.14 -35.11
C LYS A 824 -15.77 5.84 -33.73
N ARG A 825 -16.55 6.91 -33.55
CA ARG A 825 -17.05 7.37 -32.24
C ARG A 825 -18.39 8.09 -32.44
N TYR A 826 -19.44 7.29 -32.62
CA TYR A 826 -20.84 7.74 -32.62
C TYR A 826 -21.75 6.57 -32.22
N VAL A 827 -21.54 5.95 -31.05
CA VAL A 827 -22.53 5.04 -30.43
C VAL A 827 -22.62 5.13 -28.90
N LEU A 828 -21.75 5.83 -28.15
CA LEU A 828 -21.86 5.90 -26.68
C LEU A 828 -22.41 7.20 -26.06
N ASP A 829 -22.70 8.24 -26.84
CA ASP A 829 -23.23 9.52 -26.29
C ASP A 829 -24.76 9.67 -26.35
N ILE A 830 -25.51 8.61 -26.69
CA ILE A 830 -26.98 8.64 -26.75
C ILE A 830 -27.67 8.00 -25.52
N ILE A 831 -26.93 7.33 -24.63
CA ILE A 831 -27.51 6.73 -23.40
C ILE A 831 -27.36 7.64 -22.17
N ALA A 832 -26.43 8.61 -22.16
CA ALA A 832 -26.24 9.52 -21.03
C ALA A 832 -27.18 10.75 -21.03
N LEU A 833 -27.81 11.10 -22.16
CA LEU A 833 -28.63 12.31 -22.30
C LEU A 833 -30.14 12.11 -22.03
N SER A 834 -30.60 10.88 -21.79
CA SER A 834 -32.02 10.58 -21.51
C SER A 834 -32.35 10.47 -20.01
N GLY A 835 -31.35 10.28 -19.13
CA GLY A 835 -31.54 10.25 -17.67
C GLY A 835 -31.66 11.63 -17.01
N ILE A 836 -30.93 12.63 -17.50
CA ILE A 836 -30.87 13.97 -16.90
C ILE A 836 -32.12 14.81 -17.21
N VAL A 837 -32.78 14.56 -18.34
CA VAL A 837 -34.01 15.28 -18.74
C VAL A 837 -35.24 14.82 -17.95
N ILE A 838 -35.29 13.57 -17.48
CA ILE A 838 -36.43 13.04 -16.69
C ILE A 838 -36.36 13.53 -15.23
N VAL A 839 -35.17 13.67 -14.66
CA VAL A 839 -34.97 14.19 -13.28
C VAL A 839 -35.24 15.71 -13.21
N LEU A 840 -34.92 16.47 -14.27
CA LEU A 840 -35.20 17.91 -14.33
C LEU A 840 -36.68 18.25 -14.67
N LEU A 841 -37.43 17.33 -15.28
CA LEU A 841 -38.88 17.49 -15.50
C LEU A 841 -39.72 17.10 -14.27
N LEU A 842 -39.27 16.15 -13.45
CA LEU A 842 -39.98 15.75 -12.21
C LEU A 842 -39.76 16.73 -11.05
N SER A 843 -38.64 17.46 -11.00
CA SER A 843 -38.38 18.50 -10.00
C SER A 843 -39.15 19.81 -10.24
N ARG A 844 -39.65 20.06 -11.46
CA ARG A 844 -40.46 21.24 -11.81
C ARG A 844 -41.97 21.09 -11.63
N ILE A 845 -42.51 19.88 -11.45
CA ILE A 845 -43.96 19.65 -11.31
C ILE A 845 -44.41 19.62 -9.84
N VAL A 846 -43.51 19.35 -8.88
CA VAL A 846 -43.86 19.23 -7.45
C VAL A 846 -43.74 20.55 -6.66
N SER A 847 -43.17 21.60 -7.26
CA SER A 847 -42.78 22.81 -6.51
C SER A 847 -43.66 24.05 -6.72
N LEU A 848 -44.73 23.99 -7.52
CA LEU A 848 -45.58 25.18 -7.83
C LEU A 848 -46.99 25.29 -7.20
N PRO A 849 -47.59 24.27 -6.54
CA PRO A 849 -48.83 24.49 -5.77
C PRO A 849 -48.59 24.83 -4.28
N PHE A 850 -47.40 24.57 -3.72
CA PHE A 850 -47.19 24.62 -2.27
C PHE A 850 -46.77 26.01 -1.74
N LEU A 851 -46.21 26.88 -2.58
CA LEU A 851 -45.80 28.24 -2.21
C LEU A 851 -46.95 29.28 -2.14
N LYS A 852 -48.19 28.91 -2.50
CA LYS A 852 -49.35 29.82 -2.51
C LYS A 852 -50.26 29.72 -1.28
N LYS A 853 -49.92 28.88 -0.29
CA LYS A 853 -50.74 28.66 0.93
C LYS A 853 -50.04 29.01 2.24
N PHE A 854 -48.82 29.55 2.19
CA PHE A 854 -48.06 30.03 3.36
C PHE A 854 -47.99 31.55 3.50
N TRP A 855 -48.67 32.30 2.62
CA TRP A 855 -48.85 33.76 2.71
C TRP A 855 -50.34 34.12 2.91
N LYS A 856 -50.95 33.49 3.93
CA LYS A 856 -52.23 33.91 4.52
C LYS A 856 -52.37 33.41 5.94
#